data_AF-A0A3M0VZJ7-F1
#
_entry.id   AF-A0A3M0VZJ7-F1
#
_cell.length_a   1.000
_cell.length_b   1.000
_cell.length_c   1.000
_cell.angle_alpha   90.00
_cell.angle_beta   90.00
_cell.angle_gamma   90.00
#
_symmetry.space_group_name_H-M   'P 1'
#
loop_
_entity.id
_entity.type
_entity.pdbx_description
1 polymer ?
#
loop_
_entity_poly.entity_id
_entity_poly.type
_entity_poly.pdbx_seq_one_letter_code
_entity_poly.pdbx_strand_id
1 'polypeptide(L)'
;MVLPLSYLGQVMSCVLVHDANDEILKCQCSPDLAQRYNGLLELADEKIHVFPFSDVKPCWFRLYTDASIVKAVKILEEYWDLGRPGLLIEAVAALDMALLMAGGLGREELIQDMLTNLQVHMETDADTAETDSQAKRRRLAAEWTNGKDEQHLPAEADSRAKRRRLAAEWTKSKDEQLLPAEAVSMPKISCPVPAIAAPSLEDFHKHLHDRREPVILRGAFNHWPALHKWKKVSFWENATLAGSRLVPVELGRSYVDSDWGQEILPFKRFLHEYILDSSRRDSRTGYLAQHDLFKQIPALYADITTPDYCYLDAPPPDAGTPVALTKSAKTQQLSHPSTLPQPVGQSSNPEVQSNIWFGPAWTISPLHHDPYHNILCQVVGKKYLRLYSPHYSSRLQPMSNMVSAPHLTEAKGDLTIDMSNTSSIDVAAMEVSPHEDWDSTYPNISEVPYIECVLEAGQALYIPIGWWHYQQSYRVAIIGGGAAGSSAAYHLRKFANESAVDAPIEIALFEASARIGGRTTTVDVFGDDSLPIELGASIFVKANPILYNATLDFGLDIKGFAEKKIESDFEWGIWDGTNFVFKQAASESRWLGYWDVIKLIWKYGISPIKVQRLTQAMVGRFLQLYEEPVFPFKVLQEAVAETELMPFMALTGLELMREKGVSDSFANDIIQASTRVNYAQNMAQIHGLESLVCMATDGAMAVEGGNWQIFDQMTKRADLTVHHSSLVTAVVRDQDSGKYALQVDGDKGAGANIQRDGFDTVILAAPYQFANLSFSPVLLSPPERIEYVSLHVTLFTSPYSLSPTFFDLDEQSQVPSSVFTTLPLGSSGEDDQHKFFSVSTLRTIPPGKHSDKPQYVYKIFSSHRLTASFLAELYGFPFYQPGEASAEAGIDSVGKEYISWYYEKVWHSYPYEIPRTTFADIKLTNDASSPSGIWYTSGIESFISTMETSALMGRNVAKLIVEGLQNGY
;
A
#
# COMPACT_ATOMS: atom_id res chain seq x y z
N MET A 1 21.93 35.63 15.19
CA MET A 1 22.51 36.88 14.64
C MET A 1 22.96 36.53 13.23
N VAL A 2 22.37 37.15 12.20
CA VAL A 2 22.73 36.90 10.80
C VAL A 2 24.24 37.08 10.60
N LEU A 3 24.84 36.39 9.63
CA LEU A 3 26.22 36.64 9.18
C LEU A 3 26.50 38.16 9.11
N PRO A 4 27.49 38.70 9.83
CA PRO A 4 27.75 40.13 9.83
C PRO A 4 27.98 40.65 8.41
N LEU A 5 27.44 41.81 8.04
CA LEU A 5 27.74 42.46 6.75
C LEU A 5 29.27 42.59 6.51
N SER A 6 30.07 42.69 7.57
CA SER A 6 31.52 42.67 7.49
C SER A 6 32.10 41.33 7.02
N TYR A 7 31.51 40.20 7.40
CA TYR A 7 31.88 38.87 6.90
C TYR A 7 31.50 38.72 5.42
N LEU A 8 30.28 39.12 5.04
CA LEU A 8 29.86 39.12 3.63
C LEU A 8 30.76 40.00 2.76
N GLY A 9 31.20 41.15 3.27
CA GLY A 9 32.19 42.00 2.62
C GLY A 9 33.57 41.34 2.46
N GLN A 10 34.00 40.51 3.42
CA GLN A 10 35.24 39.73 3.32
C GLN A 10 35.11 38.63 2.25
N VAL A 11 34.02 37.87 2.25
CA VAL A 11 33.73 36.88 1.21
C VAL A 11 33.75 37.52 -0.17
N MET A 12 33.07 38.66 -0.34
CA MET A 12 33.06 39.42 -1.60
C MET A 12 34.47 39.85 -2.01
N SER A 13 35.30 40.35 -1.08
CA SER A 13 36.69 40.71 -1.36
C SER A 13 37.54 39.49 -1.78
N CYS A 14 37.31 38.32 -1.18
CA CYS A 14 38.02 37.10 -1.54
C CYS A 14 37.70 36.64 -2.97
N VAL A 15 36.47 36.85 -3.43
CA VAL A 15 35.99 36.41 -4.75
C VAL A 15 36.29 37.43 -5.85
N LEU A 16 36.29 38.73 -5.56
CA LEU A 16 36.54 39.78 -6.56
C LEU A 16 38.03 40.06 -6.83
N VAL A 17 38.93 39.59 -5.97
CA VAL A 17 40.38 39.77 -6.12
C VAL A 17 41.00 38.45 -6.55
N HIS A 18 41.63 38.46 -7.73
CA HIS A 18 42.26 37.30 -8.33
C HIS A 18 43.77 37.47 -8.38
N ASP A 19 44.50 36.44 -7.93
CA ASP A 19 45.94 36.37 -8.13
C ASP A 19 46.26 36.18 -9.62
N ALA A 20 47.47 36.58 -10.04
CA ALA A 20 47.88 36.52 -11.45
C ALA A 20 47.80 35.13 -12.10
N ASN A 21 47.72 34.06 -11.30
CA ASN A 21 47.64 32.67 -11.74
C ASN A 21 46.26 32.02 -11.50
N ASP A 22 45.26 32.78 -11.04
CA ASP A 22 43.91 32.24 -10.79
C ASP A 22 43.31 31.70 -12.10
N GLU A 23 42.69 30.53 -12.02
CA GLU A 23 42.12 29.81 -13.15
C GLU A 23 41.03 30.64 -13.85
N ILE A 24 40.30 31.47 -13.10
CA ILE A 24 39.25 32.35 -13.65
C ILE A 24 39.77 33.35 -14.68
N LEU A 25 41.03 33.80 -14.55
CA LEU A 25 41.64 34.75 -15.49
C LEU A 25 41.92 34.12 -16.87
N LYS A 26 41.82 32.79 -16.97
CA LYS A 26 41.92 32.05 -18.23
C LYS A 26 40.58 31.96 -18.97
N CYS A 27 39.48 32.39 -18.35
CA CYS A 27 38.23 32.66 -19.06
C CYS A 27 38.48 33.85 -20.01
N GLN A 28 38.21 33.70 -21.30
CA GLN A 28 38.38 34.78 -22.29
C GLN A 28 37.26 35.85 -22.17
N CYS A 29 36.80 36.15 -20.96
CA CYS A 29 35.77 37.14 -20.64
C CYS A 29 36.20 38.02 -19.45
N SER A 30 35.68 39.25 -19.38
CA SER A 30 35.97 40.17 -18.27
C SER A 30 35.19 39.75 -17.01
N PRO A 31 35.84 39.41 -15.89
CA PRO A 31 35.18 38.95 -14.67
C PRO A 31 34.68 40.14 -13.84
N ASP A 32 33.78 40.96 -14.38
CA ASP A 32 33.05 41.94 -13.54
C ASP A 32 31.95 41.23 -12.75
N LEU A 33 32.39 40.35 -11.84
CA LEU A 33 31.53 39.51 -11.02
C LEU A 33 30.60 40.37 -10.15
N ALA A 34 31.07 41.51 -9.64
CA ALA A 34 30.29 42.38 -8.76
C ALA A 34 28.98 42.87 -9.40
N GLN A 35 28.99 43.16 -10.71
CA GLN A 35 27.82 43.70 -11.41
C GLN A 35 27.14 42.70 -12.36
N ARG A 36 27.88 41.71 -12.87
CA ARG A 36 27.41 40.81 -13.96
C ARG A 36 27.34 39.34 -13.59
N TYR A 37 27.40 38.99 -12.29
CA TYR A 37 27.44 37.59 -11.85
C TYR A 37 26.36 36.69 -12.46
N ASN A 38 25.09 37.12 -12.58
CA ASN A 38 24.04 36.29 -13.20
C ASN A 38 24.34 35.94 -14.66
N GLY A 39 24.72 36.92 -15.48
CA GLY A 39 25.08 36.67 -16.88
C GLY A 39 26.40 35.91 -17.06
N LEU A 40 27.32 36.02 -16.09
CA LEU A 40 28.55 35.22 -16.06
C LEU A 40 28.29 33.78 -15.61
N LEU A 41 27.33 33.58 -14.71
CA LEU A 41 26.88 32.25 -14.27
C LEU A 41 26.20 31.51 -15.43
N GLU A 42 25.30 32.16 -16.17
CA GLU A 42 24.68 31.61 -17.38
C GLU A 42 25.72 31.26 -18.46
N LEU A 43 26.72 32.13 -18.66
CA LEU A 43 27.82 31.85 -19.60
C LEU A 43 28.65 30.66 -19.13
N ALA A 44 29.00 30.58 -17.85
CA ALA A 44 29.77 29.47 -17.31
C ALA A 44 28.98 28.15 -17.42
N ASP A 45 27.69 28.17 -17.11
CA ASP A 45 26.78 27.05 -17.27
C ASP A 45 26.76 26.53 -18.71
N GLU A 46 26.57 27.42 -19.69
CA GLU A 46 26.60 27.08 -21.12
C GLU A 46 27.94 26.42 -21.51
N LYS A 47 29.05 26.88 -20.93
CA LYS A 47 30.40 26.38 -21.24
C LYS A 47 30.75 25.08 -20.51
N ILE A 48 30.13 24.81 -19.36
CA ILE A 48 30.28 23.56 -18.61
C ILE A 48 29.49 22.43 -19.28
N HIS A 49 28.36 22.75 -19.90
CA HIS A 49 27.53 21.79 -20.63
C HIS A 49 27.99 21.53 -22.08
N VAL A 50 29.26 21.82 -22.41
CA VAL A 50 29.85 21.55 -23.74
C VAL A 50 30.38 20.11 -23.80
N PHE A 51 30.08 19.41 -24.90
CA PHE A 51 30.54 18.05 -25.15
C PHE A 51 31.68 18.02 -26.21
N PRO A 52 32.72 17.17 -26.06
CA PRO A 52 32.95 16.24 -24.96
C PRO A 52 33.34 16.95 -23.66
N PHE A 53 32.89 16.43 -22.52
CA PHE A 53 33.15 17.03 -21.21
C PHE A 53 34.65 17.21 -20.92
N SER A 54 35.50 16.36 -21.51
CA SER A 54 36.97 16.48 -21.47
C SER A 54 37.52 17.80 -22.00
N ASP A 55 36.75 18.52 -22.81
CA ASP A 55 37.16 19.77 -23.44
C ASP A 55 36.76 21.00 -22.60
N VAL A 56 36.00 20.79 -21.51
CA VAL A 56 35.59 21.86 -20.61
C VAL A 56 36.81 22.33 -19.81
N LYS A 57 37.16 23.60 -20.00
CA LYS A 57 38.31 24.21 -19.31
C LYS A 57 38.01 24.44 -17.82
N PRO A 58 38.98 24.19 -16.92
CA PRO A 58 38.83 24.44 -15.48
C PRO A 58 38.36 25.86 -15.12
N CYS A 59 38.69 26.85 -15.97
CA CYS A 59 38.28 28.24 -15.78
C CYS A 59 36.76 28.44 -15.74
N TRP A 60 35.97 27.64 -16.48
CA TRP A 60 34.52 27.75 -16.47
C TRP A 60 33.91 27.25 -15.16
N PHE A 61 34.41 26.15 -14.59
CA PHE A 61 34.01 25.69 -13.25
C PHE A 61 34.38 26.72 -12.17
N ARG A 62 35.57 27.33 -12.28
CA ARG A 62 35.97 28.42 -11.39
C ARG A 62 35.05 29.64 -11.52
N LEU A 63 34.72 30.07 -12.73
CA LEU A 63 33.80 31.19 -12.97
C LEU A 63 32.40 30.92 -12.43
N TYR A 64 31.87 29.71 -12.65
CA TYR A 64 30.58 29.27 -12.12
C TYR A 64 30.57 29.34 -10.59
N THR A 65 31.64 28.83 -9.96
CA THR A 65 31.84 28.85 -8.51
C THR A 65 31.83 30.27 -7.95
N ASP A 66 32.68 31.15 -8.48
CA ASP A 66 32.81 32.52 -8.00
C ASP A 66 31.51 33.33 -8.24
N ALA A 67 30.86 33.16 -9.40
CA ALA A 67 29.57 33.81 -9.69
C ALA A 67 28.44 33.34 -8.77
N SER A 68 28.43 32.05 -8.42
CA SER A 68 27.45 31.48 -7.48
C SER A 68 27.64 32.01 -6.06
N ILE A 69 28.90 32.20 -5.61
CA ILE A 69 29.19 32.82 -4.31
C ILE A 69 28.72 34.27 -4.30
N VAL A 70 28.99 35.06 -5.35
CA VAL A 70 28.51 36.44 -5.43
C VAL A 70 26.98 36.49 -5.38
N LYS A 71 26.29 35.59 -6.10
CA LYS A 71 24.83 35.44 -6.02
C LYS A 71 24.37 35.18 -4.59
N ALA A 72 24.98 34.22 -3.90
CA ALA A 72 24.65 33.90 -2.51
C ALA A 72 24.86 35.10 -1.57
N VAL A 73 25.99 35.82 -1.71
CA VAL A 73 26.25 37.03 -0.89
C VAL A 73 25.19 38.11 -1.14
N LYS A 74 24.80 38.35 -2.40
CA LYS A 74 23.76 39.35 -2.73
C LYS A 74 22.40 38.99 -2.14
N ILE A 75 22.03 37.70 -2.17
CA ILE A 75 20.81 37.19 -1.54
C ILE A 75 20.88 37.37 -0.01
N LEU A 76 22.04 37.14 0.61
CA LEU A 76 22.23 37.32 2.06
C LEU A 76 22.24 38.79 2.49
N GLU A 77 22.77 39.69 1.66
CA GLU A 77 22.64 41.14 1.85
C GLU A 77 21.16 41.56 1.82
N GLU A 78 20.38 41.05 0.86
CA GLU A 78 18.93 41.30 0.80
C GLU A 78 18.17 40.69 1.99
N TYR A 79 18.59 39.51 2.46
CA TYR A 79 18.04 38.92 3.68
C TYR A 79 18.31 39.78 4.91
N TRP A 80 19.50 40.39 5.01
CA TRP A 80 19.82 41.31 6.11
C TRP A 80 18.84 42.49 6.16
N ASP A 81 18.42 42.99 5.00
CA ASP A 81 17.49 44.12 4.90
C ASP A 81 16.01 43.70 5.10
N LEU A 82 15.60 42.55 4.56
CA LEU A 82 14.19 42.15 4.48
C LEU A 82 13.77 41.07 5.48
N GLY A 83 14.70 40.30 6.03
CA GLY A 83 14.46 39.23 7.00
C GLY A 83 13.59 38.07 6.50
N ARG A 84 13.50 37.84 5.18
CA ARG A 84 12.63 36.81 4.59
C ARG A 84 13.30 35.43 4.62
N PRO A 85 12.76 34.43 5.35
CA PRO A 85 13.40 33.12 5.48
C PRO A 85 13.67 32.38 4.16
N GLY A 86 12.86 32.62 3.11
CA GLY A 86 13.06 32.03 1.79
C GLY A 86 14.40 32.39 1.14
N LEU A 87 14.95 33.58 1.43
CA LEU A 87 16.24 34.01 0.91
C LEU A 87 17.41 33.18 1.45
N LEU A 88 17.30 32.65 2.68
CA LEU A 88 18.31 31.73 3.22
C LEU A 88 18.36 30.43 2.40
N ILE A 89 17.20 29.91 2.00
CA ILE A 89 17.09 28.69 1.17
C ILE A 89 17.69 28.96 -0.21
N GLU A 90 17.40 30.12 -0.81
CA GLU A 90 17.96 30.53 -2.11
C GLU A 90 19.49 30.70 -2.06
N ALA A 91 20.03 31.25 -0.97
CA ALA A 91 21.47 31.37 -0.77
C ALA A 91 22.14 29.99 -0.64
N VAL A 92 21.54 29.08 0.14
CA VAL A 92 22.01 27.68 0.27
C VAL A 92 21.99 26.98 -1.10
N ALA A 93 20.92 27.13 -1.87
CA ALA A 93 20.80 26.57 -3.21
C ALA A 93 21.90 27.07 -4.15
N ALA A 94 22.24 28.37 -4.13
CA ALA A 94 23.32 28.92 -4.94
C ALA A 94 24.69 28.32 -4.57
N LEU A 95 24.96 28.14 -3.27
CA LEU A 95 26.19 27.53 -2.77
C LEU A 95 26.28 26.04 -3.11
N ASP A 96 25.18 25.28 -2.96
CA ASP A 96 25.16 23.87 -3.34
C ASP A 96 25.30 23.68 -4.85
N MET A 97 24.70 24.52 -5.69
CA MET A 97 24.91 24.47 -7.14
C MET A 97 26.38 24.69 -7.51
N ALA A 98 27.11 25.54 -6.79
CA ALA A 98 28.55 25.69 -6.99
C ALA A 98 29.33 24.39 -6.68
N LEU A 99 28.92 23.66 -5.63
CA LEU A 99 29.51 22.37 -5.28
C LEU A 99 29.12 21.26 -6.27
N LEU A 100 27.85 21.19 -6.68
CA LEU A 100 27.32 20.14 -7.55
C LEU A 100 27.77 20.30 -9.01
N MET A 101 27.70 21.52 -9.55
CA MET A 101 28.01 21.77 -10.97
C MET A 101 29.49 22.03 -11.23
N ALA A 102 30.20 22.58 -10.24
CA ALA A 102 31.57 23.06 -10.41
C ALA A 102 32.56 22.56 -9.35
N GLY A 103 32.13 21.68 -8.45
CA GLY A 103 32.99 21.12 -7.41
C GLY A 103 33.46 22.14 -6.39
N GLY A 104 32.99 23.39 -6.44
CA GLY A 104 33.53 24.49 -5.66
C GLY A 104 34.99 24.83 -6.01
N LEU A 105 35.44 24.64 -7.25
CA LEU A 105 36.85 24.69 -7.65
C LEU A 105 37.62 25.89 -7.04
N GLY A 106 38.52 25.57 -6.10
CA GLY A 106 39.38 26.52 -5.37
C GLY A 106 38.66 27.47 -4.40
N ARG A 107 37.38 27.23 -4.09
CA ARG A 107 36.57 27.93 -3.08
C ARG A 107 35.83 26.96 -2.16
N GLU A 108 36.11 25.67 -2.21
CA GLU A 108 35.41 24.63 -1.44
C GLU A 108 35.33 24.99 0.05
N GLU A 109 36.46 25.32 0.69
CA GLU A 109 36.51 25.71 2.10
C GLU A 109 35.67 26.97 2.40
N LEU A 110 35.69 27.96 1.51
CA LEU A 110 34.91 29.19 1.66
C LEU A 110 33.41 28.91 1.60
N ILE A 111 32.98 28.07 0.66
CA ILE A 111 31.58 27.66 0.54
C ILE A 111 31.13 26.87 1.78
N GLN A 112 31.97 25.95 2.27
CA GLN A 112 31.67 25.18 3.48
C GLN A 112 31.61 26.05 4.74
N ASP A 113 32.49 27.05 4.86
CA ASP A 113 32.43 28.03 5.95
C ASP A 113 31.15 28.86 5.90
N MET A 114 30.74 29.33 4.71
CA MET A 114 29.47 30.04 4.54
C MET A 114 28.27 29.16 4.94
N LEU A 115 28.20 27.91 4.48
CA LEU A 115 27.13 26.97 4.82
C LEU A 115 27.09 26.66 6.32
N THR A 116 28.26 26.47 6.95
CA THR A 116 28.36 26.24 8.41
C THR A 116 27.84 27.43 9.20
N ASN A 117 28.20 28.66 8.80
CA ASN A 117 27.69 29.86 9.46
C ASN A 117 26.18 30.04 9.27
N LEU A 118 25.65 29.70 8.08
CA LEU A 118 24.20 29.68 7.84
C LEU A 118 23.49 28.66 8.72
N GLN A 119 24.09 27.49 8.96
CA GLN A 119 23.54 26.46 9.85
C GLN A 119 23.36 26.98 11.28
N VAL A 120 24.43 27.54 11.85
CA VAL A 120 24.41 28.10 13.21
C VAL A 120 23.33 29.18 13.35
N HIS A 121 23.17 30.02 12.31
CA HIS A 121 22.16 31.07 12.32
C HIS A 121 20.74 30.51 12.27
N MET A 122 20.46 29.56 11.38
CA MET A 122 19.14 28.92 11.24
C MET A 122 18.72 28.15 12.50
N GLU A 123 19.67 27.51 13.18
CA GLU A 123 19.44 26.83 14.47
C GLU A 123 19.09 27.86 15.58
N THR A 124 19.83 28.97 15.66
CA THR A 124 19.58 30.01 16.67
C THR A 124 18.21 30.69 16.49
N ASP A 125 17.79 30.91 15.24
CA ASP A 125 16.49 31.49 14.91
C ASP A 125 15.33 30.53 15.21
N ALA A 126 15.55 29.22 15.05
CA ALA A 126 14.58 28.19 15.46
C ALA A 126 14.40 28.13 16.99
N ASP A 127 15.51 28.15 17.75
CA ASP A 127 15.50 28.14 19.22
C ASP A 127 14.81 29.38 19.82
N THR A 128 15.06 30.55 19.23
CA THR A 128 14.42 31.81 19.63
C THR A 128 12.92 31.82 19.30
N ALA A 129 12.52 31.32 18.13
CA ALA A 129 11.11 31.17 17.77
C ALA A 129 10.38 30.18 18.70
N GLU A 130 11.03 29.09 19.10
CA GLU A 130 10.46 28.11 20.02
C GLU A 130 10.34 28.65 21.45
N THR A 131 11.35 29.36 21.96
CA THR A 131 11.30 30.03 23.27
C THR A 131 10.26 31.15 23.31
N ASP A 132 10.09 31.93 22.24
CA ASP A 132 9.01 32.93 22.13
C ASP A 132 7.63 32.28 22.05
N SER A 133 7.50 31.16 21.34
CA SER A 133 6.26 30.38 21.29
C SER A 133 5.92 29.81 22.67
N GLN A 134 6.90 29.33 23.43
CA GLN A 134 6.73 28.88 24.82
C GLN A 134 6.42 30.04 25.78
N ALA A 135 7.05 31.21 25.61
CA ALA A 135 6.78 32.41 26.41
C ALA A 135 5.37 32.98 26.15
N LYS A 136 4.92 32.97 24.88
CA LYS A 136 3.56 33.35 24.48
C LYS A 136 2.52 32.37 25.04
N ARG A 137 2.81 31.05 25.04
CA ARG A 137 1.98 30.02 25.70
C ARG A 137 1.92 30.21 27.22
N ARG A 138 3.02 30.63 27.88
CA ARG A 138 3.05 30.95 29.32
C ARG A 138 2.28 32.22 29.67
N ARG A 139 2.35 33.27 28.85
CA ARG A 139 1.53 34.50 29.01
C ARG A 139 0.03 34.21 28.89
N LEU A 140 -0.37 33.46 27.86
CA LEU A 140 -1.77 33.03 27.67
C LEU A 140 -2.28 32.14 28.83
N ALA A 141 -1.41 31.32 29.42
CA ALA A 141 -1.76 30.52 30.60
C ALA A 141 -1.89 31.36 31.88
N ALA A 142 -1.08 32.40 32.06
CA ALA A 142 -1.13 33.31 33.20
C ALA A 142 -2.33 34.27 33.17
N GLU A 143 -2.77 34.68 31.97
CA GLU A 143 -3.99 35.46 31.78
C GLU A 143 -5.25 34.65 32.14
N TRP A 144 -5.22 33.32 31.95
CA TRP A 144 -6.34 32.44 32.31
C TRP A 144 -6.48 32.24 33.83
N THR A 145 -5.39 32.31 34.60
CA THR A 145 -5.40 32.12 36.06
C THR A 145 -5.91 33.31 36.87
N ASN A 146 -6.06 34.49 36.26
CA ASN A 146 -6.49 35.71 36.95
C ASN A 146 -8.00 36.05 36.79
N GLY A 147 -8.77 35.24 36.06
CA GLY A 147 -10.22 35.36 36.00
C GLY A 147 -10.90 34.60 37.14
N LYS A 148 -11.16 35.28 38.26
CA LYS A 148 -12.01 34.76 39.34
C LYS A 148 -13.47 34.83 38.92
N ASP A 149 -14.12 33.68 38.80
CA ASP A 149 -15.51 33.44 39.24
C ASP A 149 -15.77 31.92 39.24
N GLU A 150 -15.72 31.33 40.44
CA GLU A 150 -16.07 29.93 40.68
C GLU A 150 -17.59 29.81 40.88
N GLN A 151 -18.31 29.39 39.83
CA GLN A 151 -19.51 28.55 39.91
C GLN A 151 -19.94 28.11 38.50
N HIS A 152 -20.01 26.78 38.31
CA HIS A 152 -20.31 26.00 37.09
C HIS A 152 -19.10 25.57 36.24
N LEU A 153 -18.76 24.28 36.30
CA LEU A 153 -17.75 23.62 35.47
C LEU A 153 -18.43 22.72 34.42
N PRO A 154 -18.20 22.93 33.11
CA PRO A 154 -18.60 22.00 32.05
C PRO A 154 -17.54 20.93 31.76
N ALA A 155 -17.96 19.81 31.16
CA ALA A 155 -17.18 18.64 30.75
C ALA A 155 -16.03 18.91 29.73
N GLU A 156 -15.73 20.16 29.38
CA GLU A 156 -14.70 20.52 28.40
C GLU A 156 -13.27 20.61 28.99
N ALA A 157 -13.12 20.77 30.32
CA ALA A 157 -11.82 20.94 30.97
C ALA A 157 -10.94 19.67 30.90
N ASP A 158 -11.55 18.49 30.90
CA ASP A 158 -10.84 17.20 30.81
C ASP A 158 -10.33 16.93 29.38
N SER A 159 -11.08 17.38 28.36
CA SER A 159 -10.66 17.31 26.95
C SER A 159 -9.40 18.13 26.66
N ARG A 160 -9.22 19.25 27.38
CA ARG A 160 -8.09 20.20 27.17
C ARG A 160 -6.82 19.72 27.84
N ALA A 161 -6.93 19.03 28.98
CA ALA A 161 -5.82 18.33 29.62
C ALA A 161 -5.35 17.13 28.78
N LYS A 162 -6.29 16.38 28.18
CA LYS A 162 -6.00 15.32 27.19
C LYS A 162 -5.30 15.88 25.95
N ARG A 163 -5.76 17.02 25.39
CA ARG A 163 -5.08 17.72 24.28
C ARG A 163 -3.71 18.26 24.65
N ARG A 164 -3.47 18.71 25.88
CA ARG A 164 -2.14 19.11 26.38
C ARG A 164 -1.18 17.93 26.48
N ARG A 165 -1.68 16.76 26.90
CA ARG A 165 -0.91 15.51 26.96
C ARG A 165 -0.56 15.02 25.54
N LEU A 166 -1.55 15.03 24.64
CA LEU A 166 -1.38 14.72 23.22
C LEU A 166 -0.46 15.70 22.49
N ALA A 167 -0.49 17.00 22.80
CA ALA A 167 0.41 17.98 22.19
C ALA A 167 1.85 17.85 22.71
N ALA A 168 2.04 17.55 24.00
CA ALA A 168 3.35 17.27 24.56
C ALA A 168 3.91 15.93 24.04
N GLU A 169 3.06 14.90 23.89
CA GLU A 169 3.39 13.63 23.23
C GLU A 169 3.67 13.80 21.73
N TRP A 170 2.96 14.69 21.03
CA TRP A 170 3.19 15.01 19.62
C TRP A 170 4.50 15.75 19.37
N THR A 171 4.88 16.67 20.27
CA THR A 171 6.17 17.37 20.17
C THR A 171 7.33 16.42 20.48
N LYS A 172 7.16 15.52 21.45
CA LYS A 172 8.12 14.43 21.75
C LYS A 172 8.22 13.39 20.61
N SER A 173 7.10 13.14 19.92
CA SER A 173 7.00 12.23 18.77
C SER A 173 7.76 12.72 17.53
N LYS A 174 8.03 14.03 17.39
CA LYS A 174 8.76 14.58 16.23
C LYS A 174 10.27 14.30 16.29
N ASP A 175 10.86 14.38 17.48
CA ASP A 175 12.30 14.08 17.69
C ASP A 175 12.64 12.58 17.64
N GLU A 176 11.63 11.72 17.84
CA GLU A 176 11.76 10.26 17.82
C GLU A 176 11.26 9.62 16.51
N GLN A 177 10.83 10.41 15.52
CA GLN A 177 10.40 9.86 14.24
C GLN A 177 11.58 9.20 13.52
N LEU A 178 11.50 7.87 13.37
CA LEU A 178 12.48 7.08 12.64
C LEU A 178 12.14 7.04 11.15
N LEU A 179 13.16 6.85 10.32
CA LEU A 179 12.99 6.41 8.94
C LEU A 179 12.19 5.10 8.94
N PRO A 180 11.34 4.86 7.92
CA PRO A 180 10.54 3.65 7.83
C PRO A 180 11.44 2.41 7.92
N ALA A 181 11.23 1.59 8.96
CA ALA A 181 11.82 0.27 9.05
C ALA A 181 10.84 -0.73 8.42
N GLU A 182 10.69 -0.65 7.11
CA GLU A 182 9.86 -1.59 6.37
C GLU A 182 10.41 -3.01 6.61
N ALA A 183 9.57 -3.91 7.12
CA ALA A 183 9.92 -5.30 7.34
C ALA A 183 9.93 -6.00 5.97
N VAL A 184 11.08 -5.89 5.31
CA VAL A 184 11.35 -6.52 4.04
C VAL A 184 11.76 -7.97 4.29
N SER A 185 10.99 -8.93 3.79
CA SER A 185 11.36 -10.36 3.78
C SER A 185 12.54 -10.55 2.81
N MET A 186 13.53 -11.41 3.11
CA MET A 186 14.87 -11.31 2.50
C MET A 186 15.36 -12.66 1.94
N PRO A 187 15.83 -12.78 0.68
CA PRO A 187 16.07 -14.04 0.00
C PRO A 187 16.87 -15.17 0.61
N LYS A 188 16.49 -16.38 0.18
CA LYS A 188 16.98 -17.66 0.65
C LYS A 188 18.29 -17.82 -0.03
N ILE A 189 19.31 -17.59 0.77
CA ILE A 189 20.66 -17.61 0.28
C ILE A 189 21.04 -19.05 0.00
N SER A 190 20.99 -19.43 -1.28
CA SER A 190 21.36 -20.74 -1.79
C SER A 190 22.87 -20.84 -1.97
N CYS A 191 23.48 -19.74 -2.41
CA CYS A 191 24.91 -19.63 -2.65
C CYS A 191 25.52 -18.51 -1.78
N PRO A 192 25.67 -18.71 -0.46
CA PRO A 192 26.03 -17.62 0.45
C PRO A 192 27.41 -17.05 0.22
N VAL A 193 27.48 -15.71 0.22
CA VAL A 193 28.76 -15.00 0.44
C VAL A 193 29.33 -15.40 1.81
N PRO A 194 30.61 -15.82 1.90
CA PRO A 194 31.25 -16.13 3.17
C PRO A 194 31.26 -14.91 4.11
N ALA A 195 31.23 -15.15 5.42
CA ALA A 195 31.30 -14.09 6.43
C ALA A 195 32.49 -14.28 7.37
N ILE A 196 33.21 -13.19 7.65
CA ILE A 196 34.31 -13.14 8.60
C ILE A 196 34.00 -12.10 9.68
N ALA A 197 34.12 -12.49 10.94
CA ALA A 197 33.85 -11.62 12.08
C ALA A 197 35.13 -10.88 12.48
N ALA A 198 35.12 -9.56 12.33
CA ALA A 198 36.20 -8.64 12.69
C ALA A 198 37.61 -9.19 12.34
N PRO A 199 37.89 -9.48 11.04
CA PRO A 199 39.20 -10.00 10.65
C PRO A 199 40.30 -9.03 11.06
N SER A 200 41.46 -9.57 11.45
CA SER A 200 42.65 -8.72 11.56
C SER A 200 43.03 -8.16 10.18
N LEU A 201 43.76 -7.05 10.16
CA LEU A 201 44.29 -6.51 8.90
C LEU A 201 45.13 -7.54 8.13
N GLU A 202 45.85 -8.41 8.85
CA GLU A 202 46.64 -9.49 8.25
C GLU A 202 45.73 -10.56 7.60
N ASP A 203 44.65 -10.96 8.28
CA ASP A 203 43.72 -11.97 7.76
C ASP A 203 42.96 -11.45 6.54
N PHE A 204 42.52 -10.18 6.60
CA PHE A 204 41.86 -9.56 5.46
C PHE A 204 42.84 -9.32 4.30
N HIS A 205 44.09 -8.92 4.57
CA HIS A 205 45.13 -8.81 3.54
C HIS A 205 45.40 -10.16 2.84
N LYS A 206 45.47 -11.27 3.59
CA LYS A 206 45.55 -12.61 3.01
C LYS A 206 44.32 -12.91 2.15
N HIS A 207 43.11 -12.58 2.60
CA HIS A 207 41.88 -12.75 1.81
C HIS A 207 41.93 -11.94 0.50
N LEU A 208 42.38 -10.68 0.56
CA LEU A 208 42.55 -9.81 -0.61
C LEU A 208 43.45 -10.46 -1.66
N HIS A 209 44.60 -11.00 -1.26
CA HIS A 209 45.58 -11.52 -2.21
C HIS A 209 45.33 -12.96 -2.65
N ASP A 210 44.92 -13.83 -1.74
CA ASP A 210 44.82 -15.27 -1.95
C ASP A 210 43.46 -15.71 -2.50
N ARG A 211 42.37 -15.07 -2.04
CA ARG A 211 40.99 -15.46 -2.40
C ARG A 211 40.38 -14.59 -3.48
N ARG A 212 40.51 -13.25 -3.36
CA ARG A 212 39.94 -12.27 -4.32
C ARG A 212 38.43 -12.45 -4.56
N GLU A 213 37.71 -12.91 -3.55
CA GLU A 213 36.27 -13.20 -3.58
C GLU A 213 35.50 -12.27 -2.62
N PRO A 214 34.21 -12.01 -2.87
CA PRO A 214 33.36 -11.26 -1.96
C PRO A 214 33.30 -11.87 -0.56
N VAL A 215 33.24 -11.02 0.47
CA VAL A 215 33.14 -11.46 1.86
C VAL A 215 32.39 -10.45 2.71
N ILE A 216 31.53 -10.94 3.60
CA ILE A 216 30.84 -10.12 4.60
C ILE A 216 31.77 -9.91 5.79
N LEU A 217 32.04 -8.66 6.12
CA LEU A 217 32.79 -8.21 7.28
C LEU A 217 31.82 -7.84 8.41
N ARG A 218 31.71 -8.68 9.43
CA ARG A 218 30.86 -8.42 10.60
C ARG A 218 31.63 -7.68 11.68
N GLY A 219 31.01 -6.68 12.29
CA GLY A 219 31.62 -5.93 13.39
C GLY A 219 32.71 -4.94 12.96
N ALA A 220 32.88 -4.70 11.66
CA ALA A 220 33.89 -3.80 11.12
C ALA A 220 33.64 -2.32 11.48
N PHE A 221 32.38 -1.93 11.71
CA PHE A 221 32.00 -0.54 11.97
C PHE A 221 30.87 -0.38 12.99
N ASN A 222 30.71 -1.35 13.91
CA ASN A 222 29.66 -1.29 14.94
C ASN A 222 29.78 -0.08 15.87
N HIS A 223 30.94 0.58 15.90
CA HIS A 223 31.20 1.81 16.67
C HIS A 223 30.70 3.09 16.00
N TRP A 224 30.27 3.05 14.73
CA TRP A 224 29.82 4.24 14.02
C TRP A 224 28.57 4.85 14.67
N PRO A 225 28.60 6.14 15.06
CA PRO A 225 27.41 6.84 15.53
C PRO A 225 26.24 6.79 14.51
N ALA A 226 26.55 6.70 13.22
CA ALA A 226 25.59 6.61 12.13
C ALA A 226 24.53 5.51 12.33
N LEU A 227 24.91 4.34 12.89
CA LEU A 227 24.00 3.20 13.13
C LEU A 227 22.81 3.53 14.05
N HIS A 228 22.93 4.60 14.84
CA HIS A 228 21.91 5.09 15.74
C HIS A 228 21.33 6.44 15.30
N LYS A 229 22.17 7.36 14.83
CA LYS A 229 21.76 8.72 14.47
C LYS A 229 21.00 8.77 13.16
N TRP A 230 21.48 8.09 12.12
CA TRP A 230 20.97 8.21 10.75
C TRP A 230 19.62 7.54 10.53
N LYS A 231 19.11 6.81 11.53
CA LYS A 231 17.75 6.27 11.53
C LYS A 231 16.70 7.33 11.85
N LYS A 232 17.08 8.52 12.33
CA LYS A 232 16.15 9.57 12.75
C LYS A 232 15.90 10.56 11.62
N VAL A 233 14.64 10.89 11.36
CA VAL A 233 14.25 11.93 10.39
C VAL A 233 14.87 13.28 10.77
N SER A 234 14.80 13.63 12.06
CA SER A 234 15.33 14.87 12.62
C SER A 234 16.85 15.03 12.42
N PHE A 235 17.61 13.93 12.40
CA PHE A 235 19.04 13.97 12.10
C PHE A 235 19.28 14.50 10.69
N TRP A 236 18.60 13.92 9.70
CA TRP A 236 18.80 14.29 8.30
C TRP A 236 18.29 15.70 8.02
N GLU A 237 17.14 16.08 8.55
CA GLU A 237 16.66 17.46 8.43
C GLU A 237 17.68 18.46 9.00
N ASN A 238 18.25 18.19 10.18
CA ASN A 238 19.25 19.07 10.79
C ASN A 238 20.56 19.11 9.98
N ALA A 239 21.13 17.93 9.68
CA ALA A 239 22.37 17.80 8.91
C ALA A 239 22.31 18.46 7.51
N THR A 240 21.09 18.71 7.00
CA THR A 240 20.84 19.31 5.70
C THR A 240 20.19 20.69 5.79
N LEU A 241 20.51 21.51 6.83
CA LEU A 241 20.00 22.88 6.97
C LEU A 241 18.46 22.94 6.95
N ALA A 242 17.82 22.19 7.84
CA ALA A 242 16.37 21.96 7.87
C ALA A 242 15.81 21.33 6.57
N GLY A 243 16.63 20.55 5.86
CA GLY A 243 16.30 19.94 4.57
C GLY A 243 16.53 20.82 3.33
N SER A 244 17.18 21.98 3.48
CA SER A 244 17.37 22.96 2.40
C SER A 244 18.52 22.62 1.45
N ARG A 245 19.45 21.74 1.83
CA ARG A 245 20.57 21.34 0.95
C ARG A 245 20.05 20.70 -0.33
N LEU A 246 20.62 21.04 -1.48
CA LEU A 246 20.28 20.41 -2.76
C LEU A 246 21.03 19.10 -2.94
N VAL A 247 20.36 18.06 -3.43
CA VAL A 247 20.97 16.75 -3.73
C VAL A 247 20.54 16.26 -5.12
N PRO A 248 21.44 15.59 -5.86
CA PRO A 248 21.07 14.91 -7.09
C PRO A 248 20.33 13.61 -6.76
N VAL A 249 19.14 13.44 -7.35
CA VAL A 249 18.29 12.27 -7.16
C VAL A 249 17.98 11.66 -8.52
N GLU A 250 18.28 10.37 -8.67
CA GLU A 250 17.83 9.58 -9.81
C GLU A 250 16.33 9.32 -9.70
N LEU A 251 15.59 9.52 -10.78
CA LEU A 251 14.14 9.37 -10.88
C LEU A 251 13.80 8.30 -11.92
N GLY A 252 13.32 7.15 -11.48
CA GLY A 252 12.94 6.02 -12.34
C GLY A 252 13.23 4.68 -11.69
N ARG A 253 12.69 3.59 -12.24
CA ARG A 253 12.89 2.24 -11.69
C ARG A 253 14.36 1.80 -11.76
N SER A 254 15.03 2.10 -12.87
CA SER A 254 16.40 1.70 -13.13
C SER A 254 17.07 2.67 -14.12
N TYR A 255 18.38 2.89 -14.00
CA TYR A 255 19.14 3.75 -14.93
C TYR A 255 19.30 3.17 -16.35
N VAL A 256 18.89 1.93 -16.57
CA VAL A 256 18.80 1.34 -17.93
C VAL A 256 17.42 1.54 -18.57
N ASP A 257 16.44 2.07 -17.84
CA ASP A 257 15.08 2.27 -18.35
C ASP A 257 14.96 3.57 -19.16
N SER A 258 14.11 3.55 -20.18
CA SER A 258 13.92 4.69 -21.10
C SER A 258 13.36 5.97 -20.46
N ASP A 259 12.73 5.86 -19.29
CA ASP A 259 12.10 6.95 -18.54
C ASP A 259 12.88 7.40 -17.31
N TRP A 260 14.08 6.83 -17.08
CA TRP A 260 15.02 7.31 -16.07
C TRP A 260 15.34 8.79 -16.30
N GLY A 261 15.73 9.50 -15.25
CA GLY A 261 16.25 10.86 -15.33
C GLY A 261 16.92 11.25 -14.02
N GLN A 262 17.54 12.43 -13.98
CA GLN A 262 18.16 12.96 -12.77
C GLN A 262 17.64 14.37 -12.50
N GLU A 263 17.30 14.66 -11.25
CA GLU A 263 16.85 15.97 -10.80
C GLU A 263 17.69 16.42 -9.59
N ILE A 264 18.11 17.70 -9.57
CA ILE A 264 18.70 18.32 -8.38
C ILE A 264 17.57 18.99 -7.60
N LEU A 265 17.31 18.51 -6.38
CA LEU A 265 16.17 18.97 -5.57
C LEU A 265 16.54 19.10 -4.08
N PRO A 266 15.77 19.88 -3.29
CA PRO A 266 16.04 20.01 -1.85
C PRO A 266 15.92 18.66 -1.13
N PHE A 267 16.85 18.36 -0.22
CA PHE A 267 16.86 17.12 0.55
C PHE A 267 15.54 16.90 1.30
N LYS A 268 14.89 17.97 1.78
CA LYS A 268 13.56 17.89 2.40
C LYS A 268 12.53 17.28 1.47
N ARG A 269 12.55 17.69 0.20
CA ARG A 269 11.64 17.18 -0.82
C ARG A 269 11.96 15.72 -1.10
N PHE A 270 13.23 15.36 -1.25
CA PHE A 270 13.67 13.97 -1.36
C PHE A 270 13.12 13.11 -0.20
N LEU A 271 13.42 13.51 1.03
CA LEU A 271 13.06 12.79 2.25
C LEU A 271 11.54 12.67 2.42
N HIS A 272 10.79 13.76 2.25
CA HIS A 272 9.35 13.73 2.48
C HIS A 272 8.60 13.07 1.33
N GLU A 273 8.93 13.36 0.07
CA GLU A 273 8.17 12.86 -1.09
C GLU A 273 8.54 11.42 -1.49
N TYR A 274 9.80 11.00 -1.32
CA TYR A 274 10.28 9.72 -1.84
C TYR A 274 10.63 8.69 -0.75
N ILE A 275 10.79 9.12 0.51
CA ILE A 275 11.15 8.23 1.64
C ILE A 275 10.01 8.12 2.66
N LEU A 276 9.41 9.24 3.09
CA LEU A 276 8.42 9.26 4.18
C LEU A 276 6.96 9.15 3.71
N ASP A 277 6.61 9.72 2.56
CA ASP A 277 5.25 9.73 2.04
C ASP A 277 4.93 8.46 1.24
N SER A 278 4.46 7.42 1.94
CA SER A 278 4.01 6.18 1.32
C SER A 278 2.76 6.33 0.45
N SER A 279 2.05 7.47 0.50
CA SER A 279 0.83 7.72 -0.26
C SER A 279 1.09 8.21 -1.70
N ARG A 280 2.33 8.62 -2.02
CA ARG A 280 2.77 9.06 -3.35
C ARG A 280 3.62 8.02 -4.10
N ARG A 281 3.50 6.74 -3.75
CA ARG A 281 4.22 5.62 -4.41
C ARG A 281 3.85 5.41 -5.90
N ASP A 282 2.89 6.16 -6.45
CA ASP A 282 2.64 6.32 -7.90
C ASP A 282 3.66 7.22 -8.63
N SER A 283 4.51 7.93 -7.89
CA SER A 283 5.58 8.77 -8.45
C SER A 283 6.86 7.96 -8.66
N ARG A 284 7.68 8.39 -9.63
CA ARG A 284 8.96 7.73 -9.97
C ARG A 284 9.80 7.48 -8.71
N THR A 285 10.43 6.31 -8.62
CA THR A 285 11.38 6.00 -7.53
C THR A 285 12.47 7.06 -7.48
N GLY A 286 12.64 7.69 -6.31
CA GLY A 286 13.72 8.63 -6.04
C GLY A 286 14.88 7.91 -5.35
N TYR A 287 16.05 7.92 -5.97
CA TYR A 287 17.25 7.29 -5.43
C TYR A 287 18.43 8.29 -5.42
N LEU A 288 18.87 8.69 -4.22
CA LEU A 288 20.13 9.41 -4.06
C LEU A 288 21.24 8.36 -4.12
N ALA A 289 21.80 8.19 -5.30
CA ALA A 289 22.83 7.21 -5.60
C ALA A 289 24.07 7.88 -6.19
N GLN A 290 25.22 7.23 -6.03
CA GLN A 290 26.49 7.60 -6.68
C GLN A 290 26.94 9.07 -6.44
N HIS A 291 26.52 9.66 -5.33
CA HIS A 291 26.89 11.02 -4.94
C HIS A 291 27.76 11.03 -3.67
N ASP A 292 28.86 11.79 -3.71
CA ASP A 292 29.74 12.01 -2.57
C ASP A 292 29.12 13.08 -1.65
N LEU A 293 28.08 12.66 -0.93
CA LEU A 293 27.38 13.51 0.01
C LEU A 293 28.28 13.92 1.19
N PHE A 294 29.36 13.19 1.47
CA PHE A 294 30.31 13.54 2.52
C PHE A 294 31.17 14.74 2.15
N LYS A 295 31.64 14.84 0.90
CA LYS A 295 32.33 16.04 0.41
C LYS A 295 31.39 17.25 0.40
N GLN A 296 30.12 17.05 0.06
CA GLN A 296 29.13 18.13 0.09
C GLN A 296 28.76 18.55 1.53
N ILE A 297 28.64 17.59 2.46
CA ILE A 297 28.24 17.79 3.86
C ILE A 297 29.29 17.16 4.78
N PRO A 298 30.45 17.84 5.00
CA PRO A 298 31.57 17.26 5.76
C PRO A 298 31.23 16.88 7.20
N ALA A 299 30.21 17.48 7.81
CA ALA A 299 29.73 17.14 9.14
C ALA A 299 29.30 15.67 9.27
N LEU A 300 28.90 15.01 8.17
CA LEU A 300 28.54 13.59 8.17
C LEU A 300 29.73 12.67 8.50
N TYR A 301 30.98 13.10 8.26
CA TYR A 301 32.17 12.36 8.68
C TYR A 301 32.31 12.22 10.20
N ALA A 302 31.60 13.02 10.99
CA ALA A 302 31.58 12.85 12.45
C ALA A 302 30.90 11.55 12.90
N ASP A 303 30.12 10.90 12.02
CA ASP A 303 29.31 9.73 12.34
C ASP A 303 29.84 8.42 11.74
N ILE A 304 30.89 8.49 10.92
CA ILE A 304 31.52 7.33 10.27
C ILE A 304 33.04 7.43 10.32
N THR A 305 33.74 6.34 10.03
CA THR A 305 35.20 6.32 9.86
C THR A 305 35.54 5.43 8.69
N THR A 306 36.46 5.83 7.80
CA THR A 306 36.94 4.94 6.74
C THR A 306 37.41 3.61 7.35
N PRO A 307 36.88 2.44 6.91
CA PRO A 307 37.32 1.16 7.45
C PRO A 307 38.81 0.96 7.23
N ASP A 308 39.54 0.49 8.25
CA ASP A 308 41.01 0.34 8.20
C ASP A 308 41.47 -0.56 7.03
N TYR A 309 40.61 -1.49 6.62
CA TYR A 309 40.83 -2.37 5.47
C TYR A 309 41.06 -1.62 4.14
N CYS A 310 40.54 -0.41 3.99
CA CYS A 310 40.72 0.41 2.79
C CYS A 310 42.17 0.89 2.60
N TYR A 311 43.00 0.85 3.65
CA TYR A 311 44.41 1.26 3.60
C TYR A 311 45.37 0.11 3.28
N LEU A 312 44.84 -1.09 3.05
CA LEU A 312 45.66 -2.22 2.62
C LEU A 312 45.95 -2.15 1.12
N ASP A 313 47.14 -2.60 0.75
CA ASP A 313 47.50 -2.78 -0.66
C ASP A 313 46.59 -3.82 -1.30
N ALA A 314 45.66 -3.38 -2.15
CA ALA A 314 44.74 -4.26 -2.86
C ALA A 314 45.36 -4.76 -4.17
N PRO A 315 45.13 -6.02 -4.58
CA PRO A 315 45.68 -6.53 -5.82
C PRO A 315 45.07 -5.86 -7.07
N PRO A 316 45.80 -5.85 -8.21
CA PRO A 316 45.26 -5.43 -9.49
C PRO A 316 44.15 -6.39 -9.96
N PRO A 317 43.29 -5.97 -10.90
CA PRO A 317 42.27 -6.85 -11.48
C PRO A 317 42.90 -8.07 -12.15
N ASP A 318 42.21 -9.20 -12.09
CA ASP A 318 42.71 -10.47 -12.63
C ASP A 318 42.90 -10.41 -14.15
N ALA A 319 43.97 -11.05 -14.64
CA ALA A 319 44.31 -11.03 -16.06
C ALA A 319 43.19 -11.66 -16.91
N GLY A 320 42.84 -10.99 -18.01
CA GLY A 320 41.77 -11.44 -18.91
C GLY A 320 40.36 -10.98 -18.53
N THR A 321 40.18 -10.35 -17.36
CA THR A 321 38.90 -9.71 -17.00
C THR A 321 38.70 -8.38 -17.76
N PRO A 322 37.46 -7.91 -17.98
CA PRO A 322 37.20 -6.65 -18.71
C PRO A 322 37.94 -5.46 -18.12
N VAL A 323 37.98 -5.34 -16.79
CA VAL A 323 38.68 -4.24 -16.10
C VAL A 323 40.20 -4.31 -16.35
N ALA A 324 40.80 -5.50 -16.35
CA ALA A 324 42.23 -5.66 -16.66
C ALA A 324 42.54 -5.35 -18.13
N LEU A 325 41.70 -5.82 -19.06
CA LEU A 325 41.84 -5.53 -20.49
C LEU A 325 41.73 -4.03 -20.76
N THR A 326 40.74 -3.35 -20.17
CA THR A 326 40.56 -1.91 -20.30
C THR A 326 41.73 -1.13 -19.70
N LYS A 327 42.27 -1.52 -18.52
CA LYS A 327 43.47 -0.87 -17.94
C LYS A 327 44.73 -1.10 -18.77
N SER A 328 44.88 -2.28 -19.39
CA SER A 328 46.02 -2.60 -20.27
C SER A 328 45.95 -1.91 -21.64
N ALA A 329 44.75 -1.71 -22.19
CA ALA A 329 44.53 -0.91 -23.40
C ALA A 329 44.72 0.60 -23.13
N LYS A 330 44.32 1.08 -21.94
CA LYS A 330 44.40 2.49 -21.52
C LYS A 330 45.77 2.94 -21.04
N THR A 331 46.81 2.09 -21.05
CA THR A 331 48.21 2.56 -20.88
C THR A 331 48.68 3.45 -22.05
N GLN A 332 47.84 3.64 -23.09
CA GLN A 332 48.08 4.61 -24.16
C GLN A 332 47.11 5.79 -24.27
N GLN A 333 46.00 5.91 -23.51
CA GLN A 333 45.23 7.17 -23.39
C GLN A 333 44.04 7.08 -22.42
N LEU A 334 44.09 7.93 -21.38
CA LEU A 334 43.03 8.51 -20.53
C LEU A 334 42.14 7.62 -19.62
N SER A 335 42.01 8.12 -18.38
CA SER A 335 41.18 7.69 -17.25
C SER A 335 39.68 7.92 -17.47
N HIS A 336 38.84 7.14 -16.79
CA HIS A 336 37.41 7.46 -16.67
C HIS A 336 37.23 8.90 -16.17
N PRO A 337 36.22 9.64 -16.69
CA PRO A 337 36.08 11.05 -16.41
C PRO A 337 35.64 11.26 -14.96
N SER A 338 36.53 11.83 -14.13
CA SER A 338 36.05 12.64 -13.02
C SER A 338 35.29 13.82 -13.63
N THR A 339 34.05 14.04 -13.22
CA THR A 339 33.21 15.19 -13.63
C THR A 339 33.75 16.53 -13.15
N LEU A 340 34.96 16.58 -12.57
CA LEU A 340 35.58 17.79 -12.04
C LEU A 340 37.12 17.74 -12.24
N PRO A 341 37.76 18.81 -12.71
CA PRO A 341 39.22 18.88 -12.80
C PRO A 341 39.85 18.96 -11.39
N GLN A 342 40.81 18.07 -11.10
CA GLN A 342 41.57 18.13 -9.84
C GLN A 342 42.68 19.20 -9.90
N PRO A 343 42.94 19.92 -8.80
CA PRO A 343 44.01 20.91 -8.73
C PRO A 343 45.40 20.26 -8.87
N VAL A 344 46.27 20.89 -9.67
CA VAL A 344 47.64 20.44 -9.93
C VAL A 344 48.48 20.63 -8.67
N GLY A 345 48.89 19.54 -8.00
CA GLY A 345 49.96 19.60 -6.98
C GLY A 345 49.88 18.68 -5.76
N GLN A 346 48.92 17.76 -5.62
CA GLN A 346 48.89 16.83 -4.49
C GLN A 346 49.50 15.46 -4.83
N SER A 347 50.33 14.96 -3.92
CA SER A 347 51.06 13.69 -3.99
C SER A 347 50.15 12.47 -4.12
N SER A 348 50.57 11.52 -4.95
CA SER A 348 49.86 10.31 -5.37
C SER A 348 49.70 9.22 -4.29
N ASN A 349 48.95 9.49 -3.23
CA ASN A 349 48.27 8.43 -2.47
C ASN A 349 46.83 8.33 -2.99
N PRO A 350 46.35 7.15 -3.43
CA PRO A 350 44.97 7.01 -3.89
C PRO A 350 44.02 7.26 -2.70
N GLU A 351 43.27 8.34 -2.78
CA GLU A 351 42.28 8.72 -1.78
C GLU A 351 41.05 7.79 -1.87
N VAL A 352 40.54 7.34 -0.72
CA VAL A 352 39.37 6.45 -0.65
C VAL A 352 38.12 7.24 -0.99
N GLN A 353 37.42 6.85 -2.05
CA GLN A 353 36.15 7.45 -2.43
C GLN A 353 35.03 6.96 -1.52
N SER A 354 34.21 7.89 -1.01
CA SER A 354 33.11 7.59 -0.10
C SER A 354 31.81 8.15 -0.67
N ASN A 355 30.80 7.30 -0.85
CA ASN A 355 29.49 7.68 -1.37
C ASN A 355 28.37 7.25 -0.41
N ILE A 356 27.21 7.90 -0.52
CA ILE A 356 25.99 7.48 0.18
C ILE A 356 24.97 6.99 -0.85
N TRP A 357 24.35 5.85 -0.54
CA TRP A 357 23.19 5.33 -1.25
C TRP A 357 21.98 5.44 -0.32
N PHE A 358 21.06 6.34 -0.63
CA PHE A 358 19.85 6.59 0.14
C PHE A 358 18.65 6.47 -0.79
N GLY A 359 17.77 5.51 -0.52
CA GLY A 359 16.50 5.39 -1.22
C GLY A 359 15.50 4.52 -0.46
N PRO A 360 14.26 4.42 -0.97
CA PRO A 360 13.25 3.53 -0.40
C PRO A 360 13.57 2.04 -0.63
N ALA A 361 12.79 1.16 0.00
CA ALA A 361 13.03 -0.29 -0.01
C ALA A 361 13.03 -0.93 -1.41
N TRP A 362 12.34 -0.33 -2.37
CA TRP A 362 12.18 -0.83 -3.75
C TRP A 362 13.24 -0.33 -4.74
N THR A 363 14.32 0.31 -4.27
CA THR A 363 15.42 0.73 -5.16
C THR A 363 16.12 -0.45 -5.81
N ILE A 364 16.35 -0.34 -7.12
CA ILE A 364 17.05 -1.34 -7.94
C ILE A 364 18.37 -0.74 -8.42
N SER A 365 19.42 -1.55 -8.35
CA SER A 365 20.65 -1.31 -9.09
C SER A 365 20.84 -2.50 -10.03
N PRO A 366 20.71 -2.30 -11.36
CA PRO A 366 20.96 -3.31 -12.38
C PRO A 366 22.28 -4.04 -12.18
N LEU A 367 22.41 -5.21 -12.80
CA LEU A 367 23.65 -5.97 -12.75
C LEU A 367 24.79 -5.16 -13.43
N HIS A 368 25.78 -4.72 -12.65
CA HIS A 368 26.91 -3.93 -13.14
C HIS A 368 28.20 -4.26 -12.39
N HIS A 369 29.35 -3.79 -12.88
CA HIS A 369 30.63 -3.92 -12.20
C HIS A 369 31.39 -2.60 -12.09
N ASP A 370 32.26 -2.51 -11.08
CA ASP A 370 33.05 -1.31 -10.80
C ASP A 370 34.55 -1.48 -11.16
N PRO A 371 35.25 -0.38 -11.53
CA PRO A 371 36.68 -0.40 -11.85
C PRO A 371 37.61 -0.32 -10.62
N TYR A 372 37.05 -0.42 -9.42
CA TYR A 372 37.72 -0.34 -8.12
C TYR A 372 37.20 -1.43 -7.16
N HIS A 373 37.92 -1.66 -6.07
CA HIS A 373 37.46 -2.49 -4.96
C HIS A 373 36.47 -1.68 -4.10
N ASN A 374 35.43 -2.32 -3.57
CA ASN A 374 34.38 -1.65 -2.81
C ASN A 374 34.17 -2.31 -1.43
N ILE A 375 33.87 -1.51 -0.41
CA ILE A 375 33.38 -1.96 0.89
C ILE A 375 32.03 -1.28 1.13
N LEU A 376 30.95 -1.98 0.79
CA LEU A 376 29.59 -1.51 0.97
C LEU A 376 29.18 -1.68 2.44
N CYS A 377 28.99 -0.58 3.17
CA CYS A 377 28.60 -0.60 4.59
C CYS A 377 27.10 -0.32 4.75
N GLN A 378 26.32 -1.28 5.27
CA GLN A 378 24.89 -1.07 5.49
C GLN A 378 24.65 -0.39 6.84
N VAL A 379 24.06 0.80 6.84
CA VAL A 379 23.83 1.60 8.06
C VAL A 379 22.37 1.53 8.55
N VAL A 380 21.41 1.64 7.62
CA VAL A 380 19.96 1.60 7.88
C VAL A 380 19.30 0.61 6.91
N GLY A 381 18.37 -0.21 7.38
CA GLY A 381 17.68 -1.20 6.54
C GLY A 381 18.51 -2.44 6.21
N LYS A 382 18.10 -3.16 5.16
CA LYS A 382 18.75 -4.36 4.62
C LYS A 382 18.80 -4.28 3.10
N LYS A 383 19.78 -4.95 2.48
CA LYS A 383 19.89 -5.07 1.01
C LYS A 383 20.13 -6.51 0.59
N TYR A 384 19.41 -6.97 -0.42
CA TYR A 384 19.76 -8.21 -1.13
C TYR A 384 20.79 -7.90 -2.21
N LEU A 385 21.83 -8.72 -2.31
CA LEU A 385 22.81 -8.64 -3.36
C LEU A 385 23.05 -10.02 -3.98
N ARG A 386 23.08 -10.09 -5.31
CA ARG A 386 23.64 -11.21 -6.07
C ARG A 386 24.90 -10.76 -6.79
N LEU A 387 25.95 -11.56 -6.74
CA LEU A 387 27.26 -11.28 -7.31
C LEU A 387 27.76 -12.37 -8.25
N TYR A 388 28.44 -11.97 -9.31
CA TYR A 388 29.05 -12.87 -10.30
C TYR A 388 30.52 -12.53 -10.52
N SER A 389 31.34 -13.56 -10.73
CA SER A 389 32.78 -13.41 -10.94
C SER A 389 33.09 -12.73 -12.29
N PRO A 390 34.08 -11.81 -12.35
CA PRO A 390 34.49 -11.14 -13.59
C PRO A 390 35.01 -12.09 -14.67
N HIS A 391 35.33 -13.35 -14.33
CA HIS A 391 35.76 -14.36 -15.29
C HIS A 391 34.63 -14.81 -16.22
N TYR A 392 33.37 -14.51 -15.87
CA TYR A 392 32.19 -14.84 -16.66
C TYR A 392 31.59 -13.64 -17.40
N SER A 393 32.27 -12.47 -17.42
CA SER A 393 31.73 -11.24 -18.01
C SER A 393 31.23 -11.38 -19.44
N SER A 394 31.85 -12.24 -20.27
CA SER A 394 31.40 -12.48 -21.65
C SER A 394 30.03 -13.17 -21.74
N ARG A 395 29.62 -13.88 -20.69
CA ARG A 395 28.32 -14.55 -20.57
C ARG A 395 27.26 -13.70 -19.88
N LEU A 396 27.67 -12.62 -19.22
CA LEU A 396 26.79 -11.66 -18.56
C LEU A 396 26.31 -10.54 -19.48
N GLN A 397 26.43 -10.72 -20.80
CA GLN A 397 25.96 -9.80 -21.85
C GLN A 397 26.14 -8.31 -21.51
N PRO A 398 27.39 -7.81 -21.44
CA PRO A 398 27.64 -6.40 -21.22
C PRO A 398 26.98 -5.56 -22.33
N MET A 399 26.36 -4.45 -21.95
CA MET A 399 25.73 -3.54 -22.89
C MET A 399 26.78 -2.91 -23.83
N SER A 400 26.28 -2.34 -24.93
CA SER A 400 27.15 -1.69 -25.91
C SER A 400 27.93 -0.52 -25.29
N ASN A 401 29.15 -0.31 -25.77
CA ASN A 401 29.89 0.92 -25.50
C ASN A 401 29.38 2.12 -26.33
N MET A 402 28.34 1.89 -27.13
CA MET A 402 27.78 2.83 -28.10
C MET A 402 26.26 3.04 -27.89
N VAL A 403 25.79 3.41 -26.69
CA VAL A 403 24.34 3.58 -26.40
C VAL A 403 23.90 5.04 -26.47
N SER A 404 22.85 5.36 -27.21
CA SER A 404 22.34 6.74 -27.30
C SER A 404 21.88 7.29 -25.94
N ALA A 405 22.39 8.46 -25.57
CA ALA A 405 22.03 9.14 -24.32
C ALA A 405 20.52 9.48 -24.30
N PRO A 406 19.72 8.95 -23.35
CA PRO A 406 18.26 9.13 -23.33
C PRO A 406 17.79 10.60 -23.24
N HIS A 407 18.65 11.53 -22.84
CA HIS A 407 18.29 12.93 -22.50
C HIS A 407 18.81 14.00 -23.46
N LEU A 408 19.42 13.62 -24.59
CA LEU A 408 19.96 14.57 -25.56
C LEU A 408 19.25 14.46 -26.91
N THR A 409 17.91 14.57 -26.92
CA THR A 409 17.12 14.36 -28.15
C THR A 409 17.01 15.57 -29.09
N GLU A 410 17.63 16.73 -28.79
CA GLU A 410 17.55 17.90 -29.69
C GLU A 410 18.88 18.60 -30.05
N ALA A 411 20.04 18.09 -29.62
CA ALA A 411 21.34 18.63 -30.05
C ALA A 411 22.07 17.63 -30.99
N LYS A 412 22.20 18.04 -32.27
CA LYS A 412 22.84 17.36 -33.41
C LYS A 412 23.91 16.28 -33.11
N GLY A 413 23.59 15.04 -33.53
CA GLY A 413 24.53 14.03 -34.10
C GLY A 413 24.81 12.81 -33.22
N ASP A 414 24.56 11.58 -33.75
CA ASP A 414 24.91 10.24 -33.20
C ASP A 414 25.73 10.27 -31.89
N LEU A 415 25.02 10.39 -30.77
CA LEU A 415 25.58 10.45 -29.41
C LEU A 415 25.64 9.05 -28.84
N THR A 416 26.72 8.67 -28.15
CA THR A 416 26.83 7.36 -27.50
C THR A 416 27.52 7.42 -26.14
N ILE A 417 27.02 6.65 -25.16
CA ILE A 417 27.54 6.46 -23.80
C ILE A 417 28.09 5.03 -23.70
N ASP A 418 29.24 4.88 -23.04
CA ASP A 418 29.82 3.57 -22.74
C ASP A 418 29.11 2.91 -21.56
N MET A 419 28.18 1.99 -21.86
CA MET A 419 27.44 1.20 -20.85
C MET A 419 28.02 -0.21 -20.68
N SER A 420 29.25 -0.47 -21.16
CA SER A 420 29.86 -1.81 -21.16
C SER A 420 30.16 -2.39 -19.78
N ASN A 421 30.02 -1.61 -18.71
CA ASN A 421 30.10 -2.09 -17.33
C ASN A 421 28.73 -2.51 -16.74
N THR A 422 27.64 -2.38 -17.50
CA THR A 422 26.27 -2.78 -17.12
C THR A 422 25.80 -3.92 -18.01
N SER A 423 25.08 -4.87 -17.45
CA SER A 423 24.57 -6.05 -18.15
C SER A 423 23.19 -5.78 -18.76
N SER A 424 22.90 -6.35 -19.92
CA SER A 424 21.54 -6.39 -20.48
C SER A 424 20.67 -7.49 -19.88
N ILE A 425 21.22 -8.34 -19.00
CA ILE A 425 20.48 -9.41 -18.33
C ILE A 425 19.65 -8.80 -17.22
N ASP A 426 18.34 -8.99 -17.29
CA ASP A 426 17.45 -8.63 -16.21
C ASP A 426 17.43 -9.74 -15.15
N VAL A 427 18.40 -9.69 -14.24
CA VAL A 427 18.47 -10.61 -13.08
C VAL A 427 17.16 -10.56 -12.28
N ALA A 428 16.39 -9.46 -12.37
CA ALA A 428 15.09 -9.34 -11.74
C ALA A 428 14.06 -10.33 -12.27
N ALA A 429 14.00 -10.45 -13.59
CA ALA A 429 13.10 -11.37 -14.25
C ALA A 429 13.51 -12.82 -13.93
N MET A 430 14.82 -13.09 -13.91
CA MET A 430 15.35 -14.41 -13.59
C MET A 430 15.02 -14.88 -12.17
N GLU A 431 15.08 -13.98 -11.18
CA GLU A 431 14.72 -14.28 -9.79
C GLU A 431 13.24 -14.57 -9.58
N VAL A 432 12.40 -13.95 -10.40
CA VAL A 432 10.94 -14.07 -10.30
C VAL A 432 10.43 -15.35 -10.97
N SER A 433 11.16 -15.85 -11.97
CA SER A 433 10.78 -17.05 -12.75
C SER A 433 11.97 -18.01 -12.93
N PRO A 434 12.53 -18.59 -11.85
CA PRO A 434 13.77 -19.40 -11.93
C PRO A 434 13.64 -20.68 -12.77
N HIS A 435 12.40 -21.13 -13.05
CA HIS A 435 12.11 -22.31 -13.88
C HIS A 435 11.91 -22.00 -15.38
N GLU A 436 11.87 -20.73 -15.78
CA GLU A 436 11.88 -20.40 -17.21
C GLU A 436 13.23 -20.80 -17.83
N ASP A 437 13.20 -21.20 -19.10
CA ASP A 437 14.41 -21.53 -19.86
C ASP A 437 15.15 -20.24 -20.23
N TRP A 438 15.82 -19.66 -19.24
CA TRP A 438 16.60 -18.45 -19.41
C TRP A 438 17.78 -18.62 -20.37
N ASP A 439 18.21 -19.85 -20.66
CA ASP A 439 19.22 -20.08 -21.70
C ASP A 439 18.68 -19.78 -23.11
N SER A 440 17.36 -19.76 -23.30
CA SER A 440 16.74 -19.33 -24.56
C SER A 440 16.82 -17.80 -24.78
N THR A 441 16.72 -17.02 -23.70
CA THR A 441 16.79 -15.55 -23.72
C THR A 441 18.23 -15.04 -23.53
N TYR A 442 18.97 -15.66 -22.61
CA TYR A 442 20.34 -15.35 -22.22
C TYR A 442 21.22 -16.61 -22.34
N PRO A 443 21.78 -16.89 -23.53
CA PRO A 443 22.48 -18.15 -23.78
C PRO A 443 23.57 -18.51 -22.75
N ASN A 444 23.42 -19.67 -22.12
CA ASN A 444 24.32 -20.27 -21.12
C ASN A 444 24.41 -19.50 -19.79
N ILE A 445 23.39 -18.72 -19.45
CA ILE A 445 23.33 -18.02 -18.15
C ILE A 445 23.19 -19.01 -16.99
N SER A 446 22.53 -20.16 -17.20
CA SER A 446 22.37 -21.20 -16.18
C SER A 446 23.70 -21.82 -15.75
N GLU A 447 24.71 -21.75 -16.61
CA GLU A 447 26.07 -22.24 -16.33
C GLU A 447 26.95 -21.22 -15.59
N VAL A 448 26.47 -19.98 -15.37
CA VAL A 448 27.25 -18.93 -14.74
C VAL A 448 27.09 -18.99 -13.21
N PRO A 449 28.14 -19.32 -12.44
CA PRO A 449 28.05 -19.38 -10.99
C PRO A 449 27.81 -17.99 -10.40
N TYR A 450 26.96 -17.93 -9.38
CA TYR A 450 26.74 -16.74 -8.57
C TYR A 450 26.89 -17.03 -7.09
N ILE A 451 27.06 -15.96 -6.32
CA ILE A 451 26.94 -15.95 -4.87
C ILE A 451 26.02 -14.80 -4.46
N GLU A 452 25.41 -14.88 -3.29
CA GLU A 452 24.39 -13.92 -2.88
C GLU A 452 24.38 -13.72 -1.36
N CYS A 453 23.86 -12.57 -0.92
CA CYS A 453 23.75 -12.26 0.49
C CYS A 453 22.64 -11.26 0.79
N VAL A 454 22.23 -11.26 2.05
CA VAL A 454 21.45 -10.19 2.67
C VAL A 454 22.38 -9.41 3.57
N LEU A 455 22.65 -8.16 3.20
CA LEU A 455 23.50 -7.27 3.96
C LEU A 455 22.65 -6.49 4.96
N GLU A 456 22.89 -6.72 6.26
CA GLU A 456 22.13 -6.08 7.35
C GLU A 456 22.87 -4.88 7.96
N ALA A 457 22.13 -3.98 8.62
CA ALA A 457 22.71 -2.86 9.35
C ALA A 457 23.85 -3.30 10.30
N GLY A 458 25.03 -2.70 10.16
CA GLY A 458 26.25 -3.06 10.91
C GLY A 458 27.14 -4.10 10.22
N GLN A 459 26.75 -4.59 9.04
CA GLN A 459 27.56 -5.47 8.20
C GLN A 459 28.13 -4.71 7.00
N ALA A 460 29.37 -5.05 6.63
CA ALA A 460 30.00 -4.55 5.43
C ALA A 460 30.19 -5.70 4.44
N LEU A 461 30.02 -5.43 3.15
CA LEU A 461 30.34 -6.38 2.08
C LEU A 461 31.55 -5.87 1.33
N TYR A 462 32.63 -6.65 1.32
CA TYR A 462 33.74 -6.43 0.39
C TYR A 462 33.34 -6.99 -0.98
N ILE A 463 33.40 -6.14 -2.00
CA ILE A 463 33.18 -6.50 -3.41
C ILE A 463 34.52 -6.26 -4.12
N PRO A 464 35.21 -7.32 -4.57
CA PRO A 464 36.47 -7.18 -5.27
C PRO A 464 36.27 -6.50 -6.63
N ILE A 465 37.32 -5.83 -7.09
CA ILE A 465 37.35 -5.15 -8.38
C ILE A 465 36.80 -6.02 -9.53
N GLY A 466 35.89 -5.45 -10.32
CA GLY A 466 35.31 -6.10 -11.50
C GLY A 466 34.22 -7.14 -11.22
N TRP A 467 33.89 -7.44 -9.97
CA TRP A 467 32.74 -8.30 -9.67
C TRP A 467 31.43 -7.63 -10.05
N TRP A 468 30.57 -8.39 -10.73
CA TRP A 468 29.24 -7.93 -11.11
C TRP A 468 28.30 -8.06 -9.91
N HIS A 469 27.38 -7.12 -9.71
CA HIS A 469 26.45 -7.14 -8.58
C HIS A 469 25.07 -6.51 -8.88
N TYR A 470 24.00 -7.05 -8.28
CA TYR A 470 22.57 -6.76 -8.56
C TYR A 470 21.68 -6.69 -7.28
N GLN A 471 20.53 -5.96 -7.30
CA GLN A 471 19.58 -5.74 -6.16
C GLN A 471 18.06 -5.61 -6.58
N GLN A 472 17.06 -6.30 -5.95
CA GLN A 472 15.57 -6.10 -6.15
C GLN A 472 14.58 -6.60 -5.03
N SER A 473 13.32 -6.10 -5.06
CA SER A 473 12.05 -6.59 -4.43
C SER A 473 10.97 -7.28 -5.35
N TYR A 474 10.16 -8.24 -4.83
CA TYR A 474 9.01 -8.96 -5.49
C TYR A 474 7.67 -8.19 -5.35
N ARG A 475 6.83 -8.13 -6.39
CA ARG A 475 5.66 -7.22 -6.46
C ARG A 475 4.35 -7.95 -6.76
N VAL A 476 3.31 -7.62 -6.00
CA VAL A 476 1.96 -8.19 -6.12
C VAL A 476 0.94 -7.07 -6.34
N ALA A 477 0.17 -7.16 -7.42
CA ALA A 477 -1.02 -6.34 -7.62
C ALA A 477 -2.27 -7.06 -7.15
N ILE A 478 -3.21 -6.34 -6.54
CA ILE A 478 -4.53 -6.83 -6.11
C ILE A 478 -5.59 -5.96 -6.77
N ILE A 479 -6.49 -6.56 -7.55
CA ILE A 479 -7.59 -5.86 -8.22
C ILE A 479 -8.88 -6.09 -7.44
N GLY A 480 -9.33 -5.06 -6.71
CA GLY A 480 -10.54 -5.05 -5.89
C GLY A 480 -10.26 -5.04 -4.38
N GLY A 481 -10.60 -3.95 -3.70
CA GLY A 481 -10.50 -3.74 -2.26
C GLY A 481 -11.74 -4.22 -1.47
N GLY A 482 -12.35 -5.32 -1.91
CA GLY A 482 -13.40 -6.01 -1.16
C GLY A 482 -12.84 -6.95 -0.09
N ALA A 483 -13.73 -7.75 0.52
CA ALA A 483 -13.35 -8.70 1.58
C ALA A 483 -12.18 -9.62 1.21
N ALA A 484 -12.17 -10.17 -0.01
CA ALA A 484 -11.10 -11.03 -0.50
C ALA A 484 -9.78 -10.29 -0.70
N GLY A 485 -9.79 -9.13 -1.38
CA GLY A 485 -8.57 -8.38 -1.69
C GLY A 485 -7.91 -7.77 -0.44
N SER A 486 -8.70 -7.19 0.46
CA SER A 486 -8.20 -6.69 1.74
C SER A 486 -7.64 -7.82 2.61
N SER A 487 -8.29 -8.98 2.64
CA SER A 487 -7.79 -10.16 3.35
C SER A 487 -6.52 -10.72 2.72
N ALA A 488 -6.45 -10.78 1.38
CA ALA A 488 -5.25 -11.24 0.67
C ALA A 488 -4.05 -10.35 0.98
N ALA A 489 -4.21 -9.03 0.89
CA ALA A 489 -3.21 -8.04 1.29
C ALA A 489 -2.67 -8.27 2.71
N TYR A 490 -3.59 -8.30 3.69
CA TYR A 490 -3.25 -8.45 5.11
C TYR A 490 -2.54 -9.78 5.39
N HIS A 491 -3.08 -10.88 4.88
CA HIS A 491 -2.52 -12.20 5.10
C HIS A 491 -1.23 -12.43 4.32
N LEU A 492 -1.05 -11.81 3.15
CA LEU A 492 0.20 -11.91 2.39
C LEU A 492 1.35 -11.31 3.19
N ARG A 493 1.15 -10.10 3.75
CA ARG A 493 2.11 -9.48 4.67
C ARG A 493 2.33 -10.33 5.92
N LYS A 494 1.25 -10.81 6.54
CA LYS A 494 1.32 -11.62 7.76
C LYS A 494 2.09 -12.92 7.54
N PHE A 495 1.73 -13.70 6.52
CA PHE A 495 2.40 -14.95 6.20
C PHE A 495 3.83 -14.73 5.75
N ALA A 496 4.13 -13.69 4.96
CA ALA A 496 5.52 -13.38 4.59
C ALA A 496 6.38 -13.02 5.80
N ASN A 497 5.80 -12.44 6.87
CA ASN A 497 6.51 -12.15 8.11
C ASN A 497 6.66 -13.39 9.02
N GLU A 498 5.66 -14.27 9.05
CA GLU A 498 5.65 -15.50 9.87
C GLU A 498 6.49 -16.62 9.25
N SER A 499 6.48 -16.68 7.93
CA SER A 499 7.24 -17.60 7.12
C SER A 499 8.64 -17.01 6.95
N ALA A 500 9.68 -17.84 6.94
CA ALA A 500 11.00 -17.43 6.42
C ALA A 500 10.94 -17.30 4.89
N VAL A 501 9.95 -16.54 4.37
CA VAL A 501 9.94 -16.10 2.99
C VAL A 501 11.08 -15.14 2.85
N ASP A 502 11.64 -15.26 1.68
CA ASP A 502 12.98 -14.91 1.40
C ASP A 502 12.85 -13.98 0.15
N ALA A 503 12.00 -12.95 0.22
CA ALA A 503 11.81 -12.00 -0.88
C ALA A 503 11.02 -10.77 -0.39
N PRO A 504 11.47 -9.53 -0.67
CA PRO A 504 10.70 -8.35 -0.29
C PRO A 504 9.36 -8.40 -1.01
N ILE A 505 8.21 -8.39 -0.32
CA ILE A 505 6.91 -8.33 -1.00
C ILE A 505 6.38 -6.91 -0.95
N GLU A 506 6.32 -6.27 -2.11
CA GLU A 506 5.59 -5.04 -2.38
C GLU A 506 4.16 -5.37 -2.82
N ILE A 507 3.18 -4.69 -2.26
CA ILE A 507 1.76 -4.93 -2.56
C ILE A 507 1.14 -3.62 -3.04
N ALA A 508 0.46 -3.66 -4.18
CA ALA A 508 -0.37 -2.57 -4.69
C ALA A 508 -1.82 -3.05 -4.84
N LEU A 509 -2.78 -2.30 -4.30
CA LEU A 509 -4.21 -2.62 -4.36
C LEU A 509 -4.94 -1.56 -5.18
N PHE A 510 -5.65 -1.99 -6.21
CA PHE A 510 -6.42 -1.15 -7.11
C PHE A 510 -7.90 -1.30 -6.81
N GLU A 511 -8.53 -0.23 -6.32
CA GLU A 511 -9.94 -0.19 -5.99
C GLU A 511 -10.66 0.81 -6.91
N ALA A 512 -11.67 0.32 -7.64
CA ALA A 512 -12.45 1.14 -8.57
C ALA A 512 -13.26 2.24 -7.85
N SER A 513 -13.58 2.04 -6.58
CA SER A 513 -14.26 3.00 -5.71
C SER A 513 -13.31 3.90 -4.94
N ALA A 514 -13.85 4.96 -4.34
CA ALA A 514 -13.12 5.81 -3.40
C ALA A 514 -12.95 5.17 -2.00
N ARG A 515 -13.46 3.96 -1.77
CA ARG A 515 -13.51 3.31 -0.44
C ARG A 515 -13.19 1.82 -0.50
N ILE A 516 -12.64 1.31 0.61
CA ILE A 516 -12.42 -0.12 0.85
C ILE A 516 -13.69 -0.78 1.42
N GLY A 517 -13.85 -2.07 1.17
CA GLY A 517 -14.89 -2.92 1.74
C GLY A 517 -15.84 -3.54 0.71
N GLY A 518 -15.82 -3.09 -0.54
CA GLY A 518 -16.70 -3.62 -1.60
C GLY A 518 -18.18 -3.58 -1.21
N ARG A 519 -18.83 -4.76 -1.07
CA ARG A 519 -20.25 -4.91 -0.68
C ARG A 519 -20.52 -4.60 0.80
N THR A 520 -19.52 -4.38 1.65
CA THR A 520 -19.73 -3.83 3.00
C THR A 520 -19.70 -2.32 2.94
N THR A 521 -20.79 -1.66 3.35
CA THR A 521 -20.89 -0.20 3.33
C THR A 521 -22.00 0.27 4.23
N THR A 522 -21.81 1.46 4.77
CA THR A 522 -22.85 2.19 5.47
C THR A 522 -23.42 3.32 4.62
N VAL A 523 -24.63 3.75 5.00
CA VAL A 523 -25.27 4.99 4.57
C VAL A 523 -25.73 5.73 5.81
N ASP A 524 -25.50 7.03 5.82
CA ASP A 524 -25.85 7.90 6.94
C ASP A 524 -27.27 8.45 6.76
N VAL A 525 -28.15 8.14 7.72
CA VAL A 525 -29.54 8.61 7.68
C VAL A 525 -29.56 10.13 7.81
N PHE A 526 -30.30 10.82 6.94
CA PHE A 526 -30.30 12.29 6.82
C PHE A 526 -28.92 12.92 6.54
N GLY A 527 -27.91 12.13 6.15
CA GLY A 527 -26.52 12.60 6.06
C GLY A 527 -25.88 12.90 7.42
N ASP A 528 -26.40 12.29 8.49
CA ASP A 528 -25.88 12.40 9.87
C ASP A 528 -24.95 11.22 10.16
N ASP A 529 -23.64 11.48 10.25
CA ASP A 529 -22.59 10.49 10.49
C ASP A 529 -22.71 9.74 11.83
N SER A 530 -23.52 10.26 12.76
CA SER A 530 -23.88 9.57 14.01
C SER A 530 -24.96 8.50 13.82
N LEU A 531 -25.58 8.42 12.64
CA LEU A 531 -26.65 7.48 12.31
C LEU A 531 -26.28 6.56 11.11
N PRO A 532 -25.14 5.85 11.14
CA PRO A 532 -24.76 4.95 10.05
C PRO A 532 -25.62 3.68 10.07
N ILE A 533 -25.99 3.23 8.88
CA ILE A 533 -26.74 1.99 8.66
C ILE A 533 -26.04 1.13 7.63
N GLU A 534 -25.83 -0.15 7.97
CA GLU A 534 -25.36 -1.15 7.02
C GLU A 534 -26.31 -1.29 5.83
N LEU A 535 -25.80 -1.02 4.64
CA LEU A 535 -26.53 -1.17 3.39
C LEU A 535 -26.40 -2.61 2.86
N GLY A 536 -25.21 -3.20 2.97
CA GLY A 536 -24.90 -4.55 2.49
C GLY A 536 -24.78 -5.58 3.61
N ALA A 537 -23.66 -6.31 3.64
CA ALA A 537 -23.43 -7.40 4.57
C ALA A 537 -23.43 -6.91 6.03
N SER A 538 -24.49 -7.27 6.75
CA SER A 538 -24.85 -6.60 8.00
C SER A 538 -24.38 -7.31 9.26
N ILE A 539 -24.04 -8.61 9.18
CA ILE A 539 -23.71 -9.43 10.35
C ILE A 539 -22.58 -10.43 10.08
N PHE A 540 -21.91 -10.86 11.15
CA PHE A 540 -21.05 -12.04 11.22
C PHE A 540 -21.20 -12.72 12.59
N VAL A 541 -20.64 -13.91 12.78
CA VAL A 541 -20.71 -14.70 14.03
C VAL A 541 -19.32 -15.10 14.51
N LYS A 542 -19.18 -15.59 15.75
CA LYS A 542 -17.90 -16.09 16.28
C LYS A 542 -17.30 -17.26 15.49
N ALA A 543 -18.15 -18.02 14.79
CA ALA A 543 -17.73 -19.09 13.89
C ALA A 543 -17.12 -18.58 12.57
N ASN A 544 -17.03 -17.26 12.37
CA ASN A 544 -16.27 -16.61 11.31
C ASN A 544 -14.90 -16.17 11.86
N PRO A 545 -13.90 -17.08 11.93
CA PRO A 545 -12.65 -16.82 12.61
C PRO A 545 -11.88 -15.63 12.03
N ILE A 546 -11.92 -15.37 10.72
CA ILE A 546 -11.17 -14.26 10.12
C ILE A 546 -11.77 -12.93 10.55
N LEU A 547 -13.08 -12.74 10.37
CA LEU A 547 -13.75 -11.50 10.76
C LEU A 547 -13.72 -11.28 12.27
N TYR A 548 -14.05 -12.30 13.06
CA TYR A 548 -14.10 -12.19 14.51
C TYR A 548 -12.71 -11.89 15.10
N ASN A 549 -11.66 -12.61 14.69
CA ASN A 549 -10.32 -12.33 15.20
C ASN A 549 -9.82 -10.96 14.75
N ALA A 550 -10.12 -10.53 13.52
CA ALA A 550 -9.78 -9.20 13.05
C ALA A 550 -10.39 -8.09 13.92
N THR A 551 -11.64 -8.24 14.39
CA THR A 551 -12.22 -7.24 15.31
C THR A 551 -11.47 -7.14 16.64
N LEU A 552 -10.98 -8.27 17.16
CA LEU A 552 -10.18 -8.31 18.39
C LEU A 552 -8.79 -7.71 18.16
N ASP A 553 -8.11 -8.14 17.09
CA ASP A 553 -6.76 -7.70 16.73
C ASP A 553 -6.72 -6.19 16.45
N PHE A 554 -7.81 -5.63 15.92
CA PHE A 554 -7.88 -4.23 15.52
C PHE A 554 -8.49 -3.32 16.58
N GLY A 555 -9.01 -3.89 17.68
CA GLY A 555 -9.68 -3.13 18.73
C GLY A 555 -10.98 -2.46 18.26
N LEU A 556 -11.75 -3.14 17.40
CA LEU A 556 -13.02 -2.63 16.89
C LEU A 556 -14.15 -2.95 17.87
N ASP A 557 -14.98 -1.94 18.16
CA ASP A 557 -16.14 -2.10 19.03
C ASP A 557 -17.24 -2.90 18.33
N ILE A 558 -17.72 -3.95 18.99
CA ILE A 558 -18.75 -4.86 18.46
C ILE A 558 -20.06 -4.62 19.20
N LYS A 559 -21.16 -4.47 18.45
CA LYS A 559 -22.52 -4.50 19.00
C LYS A 559 -23.17 -5.86 18.74
N GLY A 560 -23.67 -6.47 19.82
CA GLY A 560 -24.61 -7.58 19.69
C GLY A 560 -25.98 -7.07 19.27
N PHE A 561 -26.80 -7.94 18.64
CA PHE A 561 -28.17 -7.59 18.25
C PHE A 561 -29.14 -7.36 19.42
N ALA A 562 -28.70 -7.57 20.66
CA ALA A 562 -29.50 -7.41 21.86
C ALA A 562 -29.33 -6.01 22.47
N GLU A 563 -30.17 -5.07 22.01
CA GLU A 563 -30.75 -3.92 22.76
C GLU A 563 -31.39 -2.96 21.75
N LYS A 564 -32.40 -3.42 21.01
CA LYS A 564 -33.28 -2.50 20.30
C LYS A 564 -34.44 -2.14 21.23
N LYS A 565 -34.51 -0.89 21.70
CA LYS A 565 -35.76 -0.34 22.25
C LYS A 565 -36.76 -0.20 21.10
N ILE A 566 -37.57 -1.23 20.87
CA ILE A 566 -38.65 -1.21 19.87
C ILE A 566 -39.99 -1.28 20.61
N GLU A 567 -40.98 -0.53 20.13
CA GLU A 567 -42.33 -0.43 20.71
C GLU A 567 -43.26 -1.62 20.37
N SER A 568 -42.73 -2.76 19.90
CA SER A 568 -43.51 -3.96 19.54
C SER A 568 -43.25 -5.11 20.51
N ASP A 569 -44.32 -5.79 20.91
CA ASP A 569 -44.30 -7.02 21.72
C ASP A 569 -43.71 -8.23 20.97
N PHE A 570 -43.47 -8.10 19.66
CA PHE A 570 -42.87 -9.13 18.81
C PHE A 570 -41.63 -8.61 18.07
N GLU A 571 -40.49 -9.27 18.27
CA GLU A 571 -39.24 -8.90 17.64
C GLU A 571 -39.27 -9.21 16.14
N TRP A 572 -39.64 -10.44 15.76
CA TRP A 572 -39.78 -10.82 14.35
C TRP A 572 -40.90 -11.85 14.11
N GLY A 573 -41.38 -11.92 12.87
CA GLY A 573 -42.37 -12.88 12.43
C GLY A 573 -42.23 -13.26 10.96
N ILE A 574 -42.81 -14.40 10.60
CA ILE A 574 -42.77 -14.97 9.25
C ILE A 574 -44.18 -14.95 8.67
N TRP A 575 -44.31 -14.36 7.49
CA TRP A 575 -45.57 -14.20 6.76
C TRP A 575 -45.53 -14.99 5.46
N ASP A 576 -46.57 -15.78 5.18
CA ASP A 576 -46.66 -16.62 3.97
C ASP A 576 -47.39 -15.94 2.79
N GLY A 577 -47.67 -14.64 2.91
CA GLY A 577 -48.52 -13.90 1.96
C GLY A 577 -49.98 -13.76 2.40
N THR A 578 -50.41 -14.50 3.43
CA THR A 578 -51.78 -14.40 3.95
C THR A 578 -51.78 -14.36 5.48
N ASN A 579 -51.03 -15.24 6.14
CA ASN A 579 -51.00 -15.39 7.59
C ASN A 579 -49.58 -15.32 8.15
N PHE A 580 -49.46 -14.87 9.39
CA PHE A 580 -48.23 -15.07 10.16
C PHE A 580 -48.13 -16.52 10.60
N VAL A 581 -47.29 -17.30 9.92
CA VAL A 581 -47.02 -18.69 10.30
C VAL A 581 -46.18 -18.78 11.57
N PHE A 582 -45.34 -17.80 11.85
CA PHE A 582 -44.52 -17.77 13.07
C PHE A 582 -44.35 -16.33 13.60
N LYS A 583 -44.33 -16.15 14.91
CA LYS A 583 -44.05 -14.88 15.60
C LYS A 583 -43.23 -15.14 16.87
N GLN A 584 -42.13 -14.41 17.05
CA GLN A 584 -41.33 -14.44 18.28
C GLN A 584 -41.60 -13.18 19.12
N ALA A 585 -41.89 -13.39 20.41
CA ALA A 585 -42.12 -12.29 21.35
C ALA A 585 -40.80 -11.58 21.71
N ALA A 586 -40.84 -10.26 21.85
CA ALA A 586 -39.75 -9.44 22.36
C ALA A 586 -39.55 -9.76 23.85
N SER A 587 -38.53 -10.53 24.21
CA SER A 587 -38.28 -10.95 25.59
C SER A 587 -37.17 -10.12 26.23
N GLU A 588 -37.46 -9.45 27.34
CA GLU A 588 -36.46 -8.80 28.21
C GLU A 588 -35.65 -9.80 29.07
N SER A 589 -35.99 -11.11 29.06
CA SER A 589 -35.45 -12.09 30.01
C SER A 589 -34.77 -13.28 29.33
N ARG A 590 -33.45 -13.43 29.56
CA ARG A 590 -32.58 -14.56 29.13
C ARG A 590 -33.09 -15.97 29.51
N TRP A 591 -34.07 -16.09 30.39
CA TRP A 591 -34.64 -17.37 30.87
C TRP A 591 -35.71 -17.98 29.94
N LEU A 592 -36.22 -17.22 28.95
CA LEU A 592 -37.26 -17.65 28.01
C LEU A 592 -36.75 -18.40 26.76
N GLY A 593 -35.44 -18.42 26.49
CA GLY A 593 -34.88 -19.10 25.30
C GLY A 593 -35.20 -20.60 25.22
N TYR A 594 -35.29 -21.29 26.37
CA TYR A 594 -35.74 -22.68 26.44
C TYR A 594 -37.21 -22.85 26.02
N TRP A 595 -38.07 -21.87 26.33
CA TRP A 595 -39.49 -21.93 26.00
C TRP A 595 -39.75 -21.71 24.51
N ASP A 596 -38.94 -20.88 23.84
CA ASP A 596 -39.05 -20.71 22.38
C ASP A 596 -38.60 -21.97 21.64
N VAL A 597 -37.56 -22.66 22.13
CA VAL A 597 -37.19 -24.00 21.64
C VAL A 597 -38.32 -25.01 21.87
N ILE A 598 -38.99 -24.99 23.04
CA ILE A 598 -40.15 -25.84 23.31
C ILE A 598 -41.33 -25.52 22.38
N LYS A 599 -41.63 -24.25 22.11
CA LYS A 599 -42.68 -23.84 21.14
C LYS A 599 -42.37 -24.35 19.73
N LEU A 600 -41.11 -24.22 19.30
CA LEU A 600 -40.65 -24.75 18.02
C LEU A 600 -40.80 -26.27 17.97
N ILE A 601 -40.42 -26.99 19.04
CA ILE A 601 -40.58 -28.45 19.11
C ILE A 601 -42.05 -28.85 19.13
N TRP A 602 -42.90 -28.09 19.82
CA TRP A 602 -44.33 -28.37 19.90
C TRP A 602 -45.02 -28.19 18.54
N LYS A 603 -44.64 -27.15 17.78
CA LYS A 603 -45.20 -26.88 16.44
C LYS A 603 -44.61 -27.79 15.36
N TYR A 604 -43.31 -28.05 15.40
CA TYR A 604 -42.56 -28.67 14.29
C TYR A 604 -41.96 -30.05 14.63
N GLY A 605 -42.28 -30.61 15.80
CA GLY A 605 -41.69 -31.85 16.28
C GLY A 605 -40.18 -31.72 16.51
N ILE A 606 -39.43 -32.79 16.24
CA ILE A 606 -37.97 -32.82 16.47
C ILE A 606 -37.16 -32.14 15.36
N SER A 607 -37.80 -31.54 14.34
CA SER A 607 -37.16 -30.88 13.20
C SER A 607 -36.17 -29.77 13.60
N PRO A 608 -36.45 -28.87 14.56
CA PRO A 608 -35.48 -27.86 14.99
C PRO A 608 -34.18 -28.47 15.54
N ILE A 609 -34.29 -29.54 16.33
CA ILE A 609 -33.12 -30.25 16.89
C ILE A 609 -32.33 -30.95 15.77
N LYS A 610 -33.02 -31.57 14.81
CA LYS A 610 -32.37 -32.21 13.65
C LYS A 610 -31.56 -31.20 12.85
N VAL A 611 -32.16 -30.04 12.54
CA VAL A 611 -31.50 -28.98 11.77
C VAL A 611 -30.35 -28.38 12.57
N GLN A 612 -30.51 -28.11 13.86
CA GLN A 612 -29.41 -27.62 14.69
C GLN A 612 -28.20 -28.58 14.69
N ARG A 613 -28.43 -29.89 14.84
CA ARG A 613 -27.37 -30.90 14.77
C ARG A 613 -26.73 -30.96 13.39
N LEU A 614 -27.54 -30.85 12.33
CA LEU A 614 -27.08 -30.86 10.95
C LEU A 614 -26.22 -29.62 10.64
N THR A 615 -26.65 -28.43 11.08
CA THR A 615 -25.89 -27.19 10.98
C THR A 615 -24.59 -27.26 11.78
N GLN A 616 -24.60 -27.77 13.01
CA GLN A 616 -23.37 -27.94 13.80
C GLN A 616 -22.38 -28.91 13.14
N ALA A 617 -22.87 -30.02 12.60
CA ALA A 617 -22.04 -30.98 11.86
C ALA A 617 -21.44 -30.34 10.59
N MET A 618 -22.23 -29.55 9.87
CA MET A 618 -21.79 -28.80 8.69
C MET A 618 -20.73 -27.74 9.07
N VAL A 619 -20.97 -26.93 10.10
CA VAL A 619 -20.02 -25.91 10.57
C VAL A 619 -18.70 -26.55 11.00
N GLY A 620 -18.75 -27.69 11.70
CA GLY A 620 -17.53 -28.43 12.08
C GLY A 620 -16.73 -28.96 10.89
N ARG A 621 -17.39 -29.30 9.77
CA ARG A 621 -16.73 -29.66 8.50
C ARG A 621 -16.16 -28.43 7.80
N PHE A 622 -16.92 -27.34 7.76
CA PHE A 622 -16.49 -26.08 7.17
C PHE A 622 -15.26 -25.49 7.85
N LEU A 623 -15.17 -25.56 9.19
CA LEU A 623 -14.02 -25.04 9.93
C LEU A 623 -12.70 -25.77 9.62
N GLN A 624 -12.75 -26.99 9.08
CA GLN A 624 -11.54 -27.71 8.64
C GLN A 624 -10.83 -26.99 7.48
N LEU A 625 -11.53 -26.17 6.69
CA LEU A 625 -10.94 -25.36 5.61
C LEU A 625 -9.93 -24.30 6.11
N TYR A 626 -9.85 -24.07 7.43
CA TYR A 626 -8.94 -23.10 8.04
C TYR A 626 -7.70 -23.76 8.66
N GLU A 627 -7.70 -25.09 8.77
CA GLU A 627 -6.71 -25.89 9.50
C GLU A 627 -5.93 -26.83 8.57
N GLU A 628 -4.70 -27.17 8.94
CA GLU A 628 -3.95 -28.24 8.27
C GLU A 628 -4.59 -29.62 8.53
N PRO A 629 -4.56 -30.55 7.55
CA PRO A 629 -3.84 -30.49 6.28
C PRO A 629 -4.61 -29.84 5.12
N VAL A 630 -5.86 -29.44 5.31
CA VAL A 630 -6.71 -28.92 4.22
C VAL A 630 -6.28 -27.51 3.79
N PHE A 631 -5.89 -26.67 4.74
CA PHE A 631 -5.39 -25.32 4.46
C PHE A 631 -3.85 -25.31 4.28
N PRO A 632 -3.31 -24.60 3.26
CA PRO A 632 -4.03 -24.00 2.13
C PRO A 632 -4.45 -25.05 1.09
N PHE A 633 -5.51 -24.76 0.34
CA PHE A 633 -5.99 -25.63 -0.72
C PHE A 633 -5.79 -25.03 -2.10
N LYS A 634 -5.24 -25.83 -3.04
CA LYS A 634 -4.98 -25.42 -4.43
C LYS A 634 -6.20 -25.50 -5.33
N VAL A 635 -7.12 -26.43 -5.01
CA VAL A 635 -8.35 -26.68 -5.76
C VAL A 635 -9.51 -26.74 -4.76
N LEU A 636 -10.49 -25.84 -4.91
CA LEU A 636 -11.61 -25.75 -3.97
C LEU A 636 -12.45 -27.03 -3.94
N GLN A 637 -12.65 -27.67 -5.09
CA GLN A 637 -13.40 -28.92 -5.25
C GLN A 637 -12.79 -30.04 -4.40
N GLU A 638 -11.46 -30.14 -4.38
CA GLU A 638 -10.74 -31.14 -3.61
C GLU A 638 -10.89 -30.88 -2.11
N ALA A 639 -10.76 -29.61 -1.67
CA ALA A 639 -10.96 -29.23 -0.28
C ALA A 639 -12.41 -29.48 0.20
N VAL A 640 -13.41 -29.20 -0.64
CA VAL A 640 -14.83 -29.47 -0.34
C VAL A 640 -15.10 -30.98 -0.27
N ALA A 641 -14.41 -31.79 -1.08
CA ALA A 641 -14.48 -33.24 -1.00
C ALA A 641 -13.80 -33.78 0.27
N GLU A 642 -12.60 -33.29 0.60
CA GLU A 642 -11.82 -33.71 1.77
C GLU A 642 -12.52 -33.38 3.09
N THR A 643 -13.19 -32.22 3.16
CA THR A 643 -14.00 -31.81 4.33
C THR A 643 -15.39 -32.47 4.38
N GLU A 644 -15.71 -33.35 3.42
CA GLU A 644 -17.01 -34.01 3.29
C GLU A 644 -18.21 -33.04 3.21
N LEU A 645 -18.03 -31.88 2.57
CA LEU A 645 -19.11 -30.89 2.38
C LEU A 645 -19.95 -31.16 1.13
N MET A 646 -19.43 -31.92 0.17
CA MET A 646 -20.11 -32.28 -1.08
C MET A 646 -21.55 -32.80 -0.91
N PRO A 647 -21.88 -33.69 0.05
CA PRO A 647 -23.25 -34.20 0.21
C PRO A 647 -24.27 -33.12 0.59
N PHE A 648 -23.83 -32.00 1.17
CA PHE A 648 -24.71 -30.88 1.50
C PHE A 648 -25.01 -29.99 0.28
N MET A 649 -24.15 -30.01 -0.73
CA MET A 649 -24.27 -29.16 -1.92
C MET A 649 -24.92 -29.86 -3.11
N ALA A 650 -24.85 -31.19 -3.17
CA ALA A 650 -25.35 -31.98 -4.29
C ALA A 650 -26.88 -31.93 -4.47
N LEU A 651 -27.61 -31.45 -3.46
CA LEU A 651 -29.06 -31.36 -3.43
C LEU A 651 -29.50 -29.92 -3.18
N THR A 652 -30.70 -29.58 -3.64
CA THR A 652 -31.38 -28.35 -3.22
C THR A 652 -31.64 -28.37 -1.72
N GLY A 653 -31.84 -27.20 -1.12
CA GLY A 653 -32.20 -27.07 0.29
C GLY A 653 -33.41 -27.91 0.65
N LEU A 654 -34.43 -27.89 -0.20
CA LEU A 654 -35.66 -28.65 0.01
C LEU A 654 -35.42 -30.17 -0.03
N GLU A 655 -34.65 -30.66 -1.00
CA GLU A 655 -34.31 -32.08 -1.13
C GLU A 655 -33.46 -32.56 0.05
N LEU A 656 -32.45 -31.79 0.46
CA LEU A 656 -31.61 -32.13 1.60
C LEU A 656 -32.44 -32.21 2.89
N MET A 657 -33.34 -31.25 3.13
CA MET A 657 -34.20 -31.27 4.32
C MET A 657 -35.09 -32.51 4.35
N ARG A 658 -35.68 -32.89 3.22
CA ARG A 658 -36.49 -34.11 3.10
C ARG A 658 -35.66 -35.37 3.34
N GLU A 659 -34.47 -35.45 2.75
CA GLU A 659 -33.57 -36.59 2.94
C GLU A 659 -33.16 -36.76 4.41
N LYS A 660 -32.88 -35.66 5.12
CA LYS A 660 -32.55 -35.66 6.55
C LYS A 660 -33.78 -35.77 7.46
N GLY A 661 -34.97 -35.95 6.90
CA GLY A 661 -36.22 -36.15 7.61
C GLY A 661 -36.66 -34.93 8.43
N VAL A 662 -36.38 -33.73 7.94
CA VAL A 662 -36.92 -32.46 8.44
C VAL A 662 -38.33 -32.30 7.89
N SER A 663 -39.29 -31.93 8.73
CA SER A 663 -40.68 -31.74 8.31
C SER A 663 -40.81 -30.61 7.28
N ASP A 664 -41.62 -30.81 6.24
CA ASP A 664 -41.89 -29.78 5.21
C ASP A 664 -42.37 -28.46 5.82
N SER A 665 -43.16 -28.49 6.90
CA SER A 665 -43.62 -27.28 7.60
C SER A 665 -42.49 -26.48 8.25
N PHE A 666 -41.46 -27.14 8.81
CA PHE A 666 -40.31 -26.45 9.40
C PHE A 666 -39.38 -25.90 8.32
N ALA A 667 -39.15 -26.70 7.27
CA ALA A 667 -38.36 -26.28 6.13
C ALA A 667 -39.01 -25.05 5.45
N ASN A 668 -40.31 -25.11 5.18
CA ASN A 668 -41.04 -24.01 4.58
C ASN A 668 -41.14 -22.80 5.51
N ASP A 669 -41.57 -22.96 6.76
CA ASP A 669 -41.79 -21.78 7.60
C ASP A 669 -40.47 -21.10 7.98
N ILE A 670 -39.46 -21.85 8.45
CA ILE A 670 -38.27 -21.28 9.07
C ILE A 670 -37.09 -21.17 8.10
N ILE A 671 -36.75 -22.27 7.43
CA ILE A 671 -35.52 -22.34 6.63
C ILE A 671 -35.69 -21.52 5.34
N GLN A 672 -36.83 -21.62 4.66
CA GLN A 672 -37.11 -20.84 3.46
C GLN A 672 -37.18 -19.34 3.74
N ALA A 673 -37.80 -18.93 4.84
CA ALA A 673 -37.75 -17.52 5.25
C ALA A 673 -36.29 -17.07 5.46
N SER A 674 -35.46 -17.90 6.09
CA SER A 674 -34.05 -17.58 6.33
C SER A 674 -33.24 -17.48 5.04
N THR A 675 -33.45 -18.38 4.06
CA THR A 675 -32.76 -18.29 2.75
C THR A 675 -33.19 -17.07 1.95
N ARG A 676 -34.48 -16.70 2.01
CA ARG A 676 -35.02 -15.51 1.35
C ARG A 676 -34.48 -14.22 1.97
N VAL A 677 -34.33 -14.15 3.29
CA VAL A 677 -33.79 -12.96 3.97
C VAL A 677 -32.29 -12.80 3.72
N ASN A 678 -31.52 -13.89 3.78
CA ASN A 678 -30.05 -13.83 3.67
C ASN A 678 -29.57 -13.76 2.22
N TYR A 679 -30.20 -14.50 1.31
CA TYR A 679 -29.74 -14.70 -0.08
C TYR A 679 -30.79 -14.36 -1.14
N ALA A 680 -32.01 -13.96 -0.76
CA ALA A 680 -33.10 -13.70 -1.70
C ALA A 680 -33.38 -14.88 -2.64
N GLN A 681 -33.21 -16.11 -2.12
CA GLN A 681 -33.38 -17.36 -2.86
C GLN A 681 -34.31 -18.34 -2.13
N ASN A 682 -35.05 -19.12 -2.92
CA ASN A 682 -35.96 -20.14 -2.44
C ASN A 682 -35.25 -21.49 -2.26
N MET A 683 -35.72 -22.31 -1.31
CA MET A 683 -35.17 -23.63 -0.98
C MET A 683 -35.24 -24.64 -2.12
N ALA A 684 -36.14 -24.42 -3.09
CA ALA A 684 -36.26 -25.27 -4.27
C ALA A 684 -35.09 -25.09 -5.26
N GLN A 685 -34.30 -24.02 -5.12
CA GLN A 685 -33.21 -23.68 -6.03
C GLN A 685 -31.87 -23.63 -5.30
N ILE A 686 -31.80 -22.94 -4.16
CA ILE A 686 -30.58 -22.80 -3.38
C ILE A 686 -30.12 -24.18 -2.85
N HIS A 687 -28.82 -24.46 -2.84
CA HIS A 687 -28.29 -25.75 -2.41
C HIS A 687 -28.37 -25.93 -0.88
N GLY A 688 -28.31 -27.17 -0.44
CA GLY A 688 -28.50 -27.55 0.96
C GLY A 688 -27.47 -26.96 1.93
N LEU A 689 -26.22 -26.82 1.50
CA LEU A 689 -25.16 -26.21 2.31
C LEU A 689 -25.50 -24.76 2.70
N GLU A 690 -25.85 -23.91 1.73
CA GLU A 690 -26.20 -22.51 1.98
C GLU A 690 -27.50 -22.37 2.80
N SER A 691 -28.45 -23.30 2.60
CA SER A 691 -29.65 -23.38 3.45
C SER A 691 -29.30 -23.60 4.92
N LEU A 692 -28.25 -24.36 5.23
CA LEU A 692 -27.78 -24.58 6.59
C LEU A 692 -26.91 -23.43 7.12
N VAL A 693 -26.18 -22.73 6.26
CA VAL A 693 -25.44 -21.51 6.61
C VAL A 693 -26.42 -20.43 7.11
N CYS A 694 -27.59 -20.30 6.47
CA CYS A 694 -28.66 -19.40 6.93
C CYS A 694 -29.17 -19.70 8.34
N MET A 695 -28.98 -20.94 8.83
CA MET A 695 -29.37 -21.37 10.17
C MET A 695 -28.24 -21.21 11.20
N ALA A 696 -27.02 -20.84 10.77
CA ALA A 696 -25.83 -20.68 11.62
C ALA A 696 -25.63 -19.22 12.09
N THR A 697 -26.72 -18.52 12.43
CA THR A 697 -26.72 -17.09 12.78
C THR A 697 -26.66 -16.82 14.29
N ASP A 698 -26.51 -17.86 15.11
CA ASP A 698 -26.46 -17.71 16.57
C ASP A 698 -25.27 -16.83 17.01
N GLY A 699 -25.56 -15.84 17.85
CA GLY A 699 -24.59 -14.84 18.28
C GLY A 699 -24.19 -13.84 17.21
N ALA A 700 -25.04 -13.58 16.21
CA ALA A 700 -24.83 -12.55 15.20
C ALA A 700 -24.45 -11.18 15.81
N MET A 701 -23.45 -10.55 15.19
CA MET A 701 -22.87 -9.28 15.63
C MET A 701 -22.43 -8.42 14.45
N ALA A 702 -22.17 -7.15 14.72
CA ALA A 702 -21.67 -6.18 13.75
C ALA A 702 -20.69 -5.19 14.41
N VAL A 703 -19.81 -4.59 13.61
CA VAL A 703 -18.92 -3.52 14.07
C VAL A 703 -19.69 -2.21 14.21
N GLU A 704 -19.49 -1.50 15.31
CA GLU A 704 -20.05 -0.16 15.50
C GLU A 704 -19.51 0.81 14.43
N GLY A 705 -20.41 1.48 13.71
CA GLY A 705 -20.05 2.34 12.58
C GLY A 705 -19.88 1.62 11.23
N GLY A 706 -19.85 0.27 11.24
CA GLY A 706 -19.96 -0.57 10.06
C GLY A 706 -18.83 -1.58 9.86
N ASN A 707 -19.17 -2.73 9.29
CA ASN A 707 -18.32 -3.89 9.04
C ASN A 707 -17.21 -3.62 8.02
N TRP A 708 -17.38 -2.62 7.15
CA TRP A 708 -16.34 -2.20 6.19
C TRP A 708 -15.02 -1.82 6.87
N GLN A 709 -15.07 -1.38 8.12
CA GLN A 709 -13.91 -1.05 8.93
C GLN A 709 -12.96 -2.25 9.12
N ILE A 710 -13.46 -3.49 9.14
CA ILE A 710 -12.60 -4.68 9.22
C ILE A 710 -11.63 -4.70 8.04
N PHE A 711 -12.14 -4.48 6.82
CA PHE A 711 -11.35 -4.55 5.59
C PHE A 711 -10.46 -3.33 5.38
N ASP A 712 -10.93 -2.14 5.76
CA ASP A 712 -10.12 -0.93 5.79
C ASP A 712 -8.95 -1.03 6.79
N GLN A 713 -9.16 -1.69 7.94
CA GLN A 713 -8.11 -1.94 8.91
C GLN A 713 -7.12 -3.03 8.46
N MET A 714 -7.58 -4.02 7.69
CA MET A 714 -6.71 -5.01 7.03
C MET A 714 -5.76 -4.34 6.05
N THR A 715 -6.24 -3.46 5.17
CA THR A 715 -5.38 -2.76 4.19
C THR A 715 -4.40 -1.83 4.87
N LYS A 716 -4.81 -1.10 5.91
CA LYS A 716 -3.92 -0.22 6.71
C LYS A 716 -2.78 -0.95 7.40
N ARG A 717 -3.00 -2.21 7.82
CA ARG A 717 -1.98 -3.04 8.50
C ARG A 717 -1.11 -3.86 7.54
N ALA A 718 -1.49 -3.96 6.28
CA ALA A 718 -0.77 -4.74 5.29
C ALA A 718 0.49 -4.04 4.73
N ASP A 719 0.67 -2.74 5.02
CA ASP A 719 1.76 -1.91 4.47
C ASP A 719 1.85 -2.04 2.94
N LEU A 720 0.83 -1.48 2.26
CA LEU A 720 0.62 -1.59 0.82
C LEU A 720 0.24 -0.23 0.22
N THR A 721 0.43 -0.10 -1.09
CA THR A 721 -0.03 1.07 -1.86
C THR A 721 -1.48 0.86 -2.27
N VAL A 722 -2.40 1.78 -1.93
CA VAL A 722 -3.80 1.71 -2.36
C VAL A 722 -4.06 2.77 -3.43
N HIS A 723 -4.50 2.35 -4.62
CA HIS A 723 -4.99 3.23 -5.68
C HIS A 723 -6.52 3.24 -5.65
N HIS A 724 -7.08 4.33 -5.10
CA HIS A 724 -8.52 4.55 -5.05
C HIS A 724 -9.04 5.19 -6.34
N SER A 725 -10.31 4.93 -6.66
CA SER A 725 -10.93 5.40 -7.90
C SER A 725 -10.16 4.96 -9.15
N SER A 726 -9.50 3.81 -9.08
CA SER A 726 -8.62 3.28 -10.11
C SER A 726 -9.25 2.02 -10.70
N LEU A 727 -10.11 2.20 -11.71
CA LEU A 727 -10.70 1.09 -12.42
C LEU A 727 -9.68 0.47 -13.37
N VAL A 728 -9.17 -0.71 -13.02
CA VAL A 728 -8.33 -1.49 -13.95
C VAL A 728 -9.21 -1.97 -15.11
N THR A 729 -8.70 -1.85 -16.34
CA THR A 729 -9.39 -2.20 -17.59
C THR A 729 -8.65 -3.29 -18.38
N ALA A 730 -7.34 -3.44 -18.17
CA ALA A 730 -6.57 -4.51 -18.77
C ALA A 730 -5.43 -5.00 -17.87
N VAL A 731 -5.10 -6.28 -18.01
CA VAL A 731 -3.89 -6.92 -17.47
C VAL A 731 -3.07 -7.42 -18.65
N VAL A 732 -1.85 -6.91 -18.80
CA VAL A 732 -0.96 -7.20 -19.94
C VAL A 732 0.29 -7.87 -19.42
N ARG A 733 0.55 -9.11 -19.84
CA ARG A 733 1.83 -9.78 -19.61
C ARG A 733 2.84 -9.29 -20.63
N ASP A 734 3.89 -8.65 -20.14
CA ASP A 734 5.04 -8.25 -20.93
C ASP A 734 5.86 -9.49 -21.32
N GLN A 735 6.13 -9.66 -22.61
CA GLN A 735 6.80 -10.88 -23.12
C GLN A 735 8.30 -10.90 -22.83
N ASP A 736 8.92 -9.73 -22.66
CA ASP A 736 10.36 -9.61 -22.48
C ASP A 736 10.75 -9.79 -21.00
N SER A 737 9.95 -9.23 -20.08
CA SER A 737 10.17 -9.29 -18.63
C SER A 737 9.37 -10.39 -17.92
N GLY A 738 8.36 -10.97 -18.57
CA GLY A 738 7.46 -11.96 -17.97
C GLY A 738 6.47 -11.41 -16.93
N LYS A 739 6.55 -10.11 -16.61
CA LYS A 739 5.73 -9.41 -15.60
C LYS A 739 4.38 -8.95 -16.14
N TYR A 740 3.49 -8.58 -15.24
CA TYR A 740 2.15 -8.08 -15.53
C TYR A 740 2.07 -6.57 -15.34
N ALA A 741 1.72 -5.83 -16.39
CA ALA A 741 1.35 -4.42 -16.33
C ALA A 741 -0.17 -4.25 -16.26
N LEU A 742 -0.63 -3.20 -15.58
CA LEU A 742 -2.05 -2.87 -15.44
C LEU A 742 -2.39 -1.59 -16.20
N GLN A 743 -3.56 -1.59 -16.86
CA GLN A 743 -4.12 -0.41 -17.50
C GLN A 743 -5.31 0.11 -16.68
N VAL A 744 -5.34 1.42 -16.37
CA VAL A 744 -6.39 2.04 -15.54
C VAL A 744 -7.24 3.02 -16.39
N ASP A 745 -8.54 3.10 -16.12
CA ASP A 745 -9.46 3.99 -16.84
C ASP A 745 -9.11 5.46 -16.59
N GLY A 746 -8.99 6.25 -17.67
CA GLY A 746 -8.38 7.60 -17.66
C GLY A 746 -7.20 7.74 -18.64
N ASP A 747 -6.58 6.62 -19.02
CA ASP A 747 -5.43 6.55 -19.94
C ASP A 747 -5.78 6.59 -21.44
N LYS A 748 -7.03 6.88 -21.83
CA LYS A 748 -7.49 6.76 -23.23
C LYS A 748 -7.13 7.94 -24.15
N GLY A 749 -6.05 8.67 -23.86
CA GLY A 749 -5.46 9.70 -24.73
C GLY A 749 -4.24 9.20 -25.51
N ALA A 750 -3.81 9.91 -26.55
CA ALA A 750 -2.62 9.60 -27.38
C ALA A 750 -1.25 9.76 -26.64
N GLY A 751 -1.26 9.52 -25.34
CA GLY A 751 -0.16 9.53 -24.39
C GLY A 751 -0.60 8.80 -23.12
N ALA A 752 -1.12 7.58 -23.28
CA ALA A 752 -1.55 6.71 -22.18
C ALA A 752 -0.38 6.44 -21.23
N ASN A 753 -0.48 6.86 -19.96
CA ASN A 753 0.47 6.47 -18.94
C ASN A 753 0.05 5.09 -18.41
N ILE A 754 0.25 4.05 -19.23
CA ILE A 754 0.32 2.67 -18.72
C ILE A 754 1.23 2.72 -17.49
N GLN A 755 0.76 2.25 -16.34
CA GLN A 755 1.61 2.09 -15.16
C GLN A 755 2.72 1.10 -15.58
N ARG A 756 3.92 1.62 -15.88
CA ARG A 756 5.05 0.87 -16.50
C ARG A 756 5.77 -0.06 -15.52
N ASP A 757 5.22 -0.16 -14.33
CA ASP A 757 5.73 -0.88 -13.20
C ASP A 757 5.19 -2.32 -13.23
N GLY A 758 5.96 -3.24 -13.79
CA GLY A 758 5.56 -4.65 -13.91
C GLY A 758 5.44 -5.35 -12.55
N PHE A 759 4.33 -6.08 -12.35
CA PHE A 759 4.04 -6.93 -11.20
C PHE A 759 4.39 -8.40 -11.48
N ASP A 760 4.90 -9.11 -10.48
CA ASP A 760 5.23 -10.53 -10.61
C ASP A 760 3.96 -11.40 -10.48
N THR A 761 3.02 -10.93 -9.65
CA THR A 761 1.73 -11.59 -9.39
C THR A 761 0.57 -10.60 -9.47
N VAL A 762 -0.57 -11.06 -10.01
CA VAL A 762 -1.86 -10.34 -9.96
C VAL A 762 -2.89 -11.19 -9.21
N ILE A 763 -3.53 -10.62 -8.20
CA ILE A 763 -4.68 -11.21 -7.51
C ILE A 763 -5.95 -10.50 -8.00
N LEU A 764 -6.75 -11.18 -8.82
CA LEU A 764 -8.08 -10.74 -9.20
C LEU A 764 -9.07 -11.04 -8.07
N ALA A 765 -9.34 -10.03 -7.25
CA ALA A 765 -10.22 -10.13 -6.09
C ALA A 765 -11.67 -9.68 -6.36
N ALA A 766 -11.92 -9.03 -7.49
CA ALA A 766 -13.26 -8.72 -7.98
C ALA A 766 -13.84 -9.89 -8.80
N PRO A 767 -15.17 -10.12 -8.78
CA PRO A 767 -15.79 -11.13 -9.63
C PRO A 767 -15.49 -10.86 -11.10
N TYR A 768 -14.96 -11.88 -11.80
CA TYR A 768 -14.44 -11.74 -13.17
C TYR A 768 -15.42 -11.07 -14.13
N GLN A 769 -16.70 -11.47 -14.07
CA GLN A 769 -17.76 -10.94 -14.94
C GLN A 769 -18.13 -9.47 -14.69
N PHE A 770 -17.82 -8.91 -13.53
CA PHE A 770 -18.10 -7.51 -13.17
C PHE A 770 -16.85 -6.64 -13.22
N ALA A 771 -15.66 -7.25 -13.24
CA ALA A 771 -14.40 -6.53 -13.36
C ALA A 771 -14.23 -5.88 -14.74
N ASN A 772 -14.88 -6.42 -15.78
CA ASN A 772 -14.82 -5.91 -17.17
C ASN A 772 -13.36 -5.74 -17.68
N LEU A 773 -12.50 -6.70 -17.32
CA LEU A 773 -11.08 -6.71 -17.64
C LEU A 773 -10.80 -7.44 -18.94
N SER A 774 -9.85 -6.92 -19.70
CA SER A 774 -9.20 -7.64 -20.80
C SER A 774 -7.85 -8.21 -20.37
N PHE A 775 -7.48 -9.36 -20.91
CA PHE A 775 -6.20 -10.02 -20.65
C PHE A 775 -5.41 -10.15 -21.94
N SER A 776 -4.13 -9.80 -21.90
CA SER A 776 -3.19 -10.01 -23.00
C SER A 776 -1.95 -10.74 -22.47
N PRO A 777 -1.70 -12.01 -22.83
CA PRO A 777 -2.53 -12.85 -23.70
C PRO A 777 -3.88 -13.20 -23.05
N VAL A 778 -4.84 -13.60 -23.88
CA VAL A 778 -6.17 -14.01 -23.43
C VAL A 778 -6.05 -15.23 -22.51
N LEU A 779 -6.82 -15.25 -21.42
CA LEU A 779 -6.89 -16.39 -20.51
C LEU A 779 -7.39 -17.63 -21.26
N LEU A 780 -6.67 -18.74 -21.11
CA LEU A 780 -7.03 -20.01 -21.77
C LEU A 780 -8.31 -20.61 -21.19
N SER A 781 -8.53 -20.42 -19.89
CA SER A 781 -9.70 -20.90 -19.16
C SER A 781 -10.26 -19.77 -18.28
N PRO A 782 -11.00 -18.80 -18.87
CA PRO A 782 -11.62 -17.74 -18.09
C PRO A 782 -12.68 -18.31 -17.14
N PRO A 783 -12.85 -17.74 -15.94
CA PRO A 783 -13.90 -18.17 -15.00
C PRO A 783 -15.29 -18.18 -15.64
N GLU A 784 -16.08 -19.20 -15.33
CA GLU A 784 -17.47 -19.31 -15.77
C GLU A 784 -18.28 -18.09 -15.30
N ARG A 785 -19.14 -17.57 -16.17
CA ARG A 785 -20.09 -16.52 -15.80
C ARG A 785 -21.24 -17.14 -15.02
N ILE A 786 -21.50 -16.62 -13.82
CA ILE A 786 -22.58 -17.07 -12.94
C ILE A 786 -23.63 -15.97 -12.79
N GLU A 787 -24.90 -16.35 -12.73
CA GLU A 787 -25.99 -15.40 -12.54
C GLU A 787 -26.01 -14.91 -11.08
N TYR A 788 -26.23 -13.61 -10.86
CA TYR A 788 -26.32 -13.00 -9.53
C TYR A 788 -27.74 -12.51 -9.26
N VAL A 789 -28.15 -12.62 -8.00
CA VAL A 789 -29.41 -12.06 -7.50
C VAL A 789 -29.36 -10.54 -7.54
N SER A 790 -30.29 -9.95 -8.30
CA SER A 790 -30.54 -8.50 -8.34
C SER A 790 -31.41 -8.11 -7.14
N LEU A 791 -30.76 -7.72 -6.04
CA LEU A 791 -31.43 -7.37 -4.79
C LEU A 791 -31.68 -5.87 -4.71
N HIS A 792 -32.94 -5.47 -4.55
CA HIS A 792 -33.32 -4.11 -4.23
C HIS A 792 -33.30 -3.91 -2.71
N VAL A 793 -32.53 -2.91 -2.26
CA VAL A 793 -32.44 -2.48 -0.87
C VAL A 793 -33.00 -1.08 -0.76
N THR A 794 -34.10 -0.94 -0.02
CA THR A 794 -34.73 0.35 0.24
C THR A 794 -34.59 0.69 1.72
N LEU A 795 -33.85 1.75 2.03
CA LEU A 795 -33.79 2.36 3.35
C LEU A 795 -34.67 3.60 3.36
N PHE A 796 -35.46 3.81 4.40
CA PHE A 796 -36.18 5.06 4.56
C PHE A 796 -36.60 5.32 5.99
N THR A 797 -37.08 6.53 6.25
CA THR A 797 -37.60 6.94 7.55
C THR A 797 -39.05 7.37 7.44
N SER A 798 -39.87 6.96 8.40
CA SER A 798 -41.29 7.31 8.46
C SER A 798 -41.75 7.46 9.91
N PRO A 799 -42.69 8.37 10.22
CA PRO A 799 -43.35 8.41 11.52
C PRO A 799 -44.42 7.32 11.69
N TYR A 800 -44.71 6.52 10.66
CA TYR A 800 -45.71 5.47 10.68
C TYR A 800 -45.07 4.09 10.97
N SER A 801 -45.78 3.26 11.73
CA SER A 801 -45.46 1.84 11.94
C SER A 801 -46.03 0.99 10.80
N LEU A 802 -45.59 -0.27 10.71
CA LEU A 802 -46.22 -1.25 9.80
C LEU A 802 -47.73 -1.35 10.06
N SER A 803 -48.51 -1.37 8.98
CA SER A 803 -49.97 -1.43 9.06
C SER A 803 -50.45 -2.83 9.42
N PRO A 804 -51.22 -3.03 10.51
CA PRO A 804 -51.80 -4.34 10.83
C PRO A 804 -52.75 -4.84 9.74
N THR A 805 -53.51 -3.95 9.11
CA THR A 805 -54.49 -4.31 8.08
C THR A 805 -53.85 -4.81 6.79
N PHE A 806 -52.60 -4.39 6.49
CA PHE A 806 -51.85 -4.95 5.35
C PHE A 806 -51.60 -6.45 5.52
N PHE A 807 -51.41 -6.90 6.76
CA PHE A 807 -51.14 -8.30 7.11
C PHE A 807 -52.41 -9.07 7.51
N ASP A 808 -53.61 -8.58 7.16
CA ASP A 808 -54.90 -9.15 7.53
C ASP A 808 -55.08 -9.33 9.06
N LEU A 809 -54.51 -8.39 9.84
CA LEU A 809 -54.68 -8.31 11.29
C LEU A 809 -55.68 -7.21 11.66
N ASP A 810 -56.32 -7.36 12.82
CA ASP A 810 -57.16 -6.30 13.39
C ASP A 810 -56.36 -5.00 13.59
N GLU A 811 -56.96 -3.82 13.38
CA GLU A 811 -56.30 -2.50 13.46
C GLU A 811 -55.54 -2.23 14.77
N GLN A 812 -55.95 -2.89 15.86
CA GLN A 812 -55.32 -2.76 17.19
C GLN A 812 -54.19 -3.78 17.44
N SER A 813 -53.97 -4.71 16.51
CA SER A 813 -52.92 -5.72 16.61
C SER A 813 -51.55 -5.10 16.39
N GLN A 814 -50.54 -5.63 17.09
CA GLN A 814 -49.16 -5.27 16.83
C GLN A 814 -48.54 -6.14 15.73
N VAL A 815 -47.84 -5.50 14.80
CA VAL A 815 -47.02 -6.16 13.79
C VAL A 815 -45.61 -6.38 14.34
N PRO A 816 -44.97 -7.54 14.07
CA PRO A 816 -43.57 -7.73 14.42
C PRO A 816 -42.64 -6.66 13.83
N SER A 817 -41.59 -6.29 14.56
CA SER A 817 -40.67 -5.24 14.11
C SER A 817 -39.85 -5.62 12.88
N SER A 818 -39.64 -6.92 12.68
CA SER A 818 -39.09 -7.51 11.47
C SER A 818 -40.05 -8.56 10.92
N VAL A 819 -40.44 -8.41 9.65
CA VAL A 819 -41.30 -9.36 8.93
C VAL A 819 -40.51 -10.00 7.81
N PHE A 820 -40.44 -11.33 7.81
CA PHE A 820 -39.79 -12.14 6.78
C PHE A 820 -40.85 -12.89 5.97
N THR A 821 -40.63 -13.06 4.67
CA THR A 821 -41.58 -13.80 3.83
C THR A 821 -41.15 -15.24 3.60
N THR A 822 -42.13 -16.15 3.69
CA THR A 822 -42.01 -17.50 3.15
C THR A 822 -43.09 -17.72 2.09
N LEU A 823 -43.04 -18.84 1.40
CA LEU A 823 -44.03 -19.21 0.40
C LEU A 823 -45.20 -19.98 1.04
N PRO A 824 -46.41 -19.92 0.45
CA PRO A 824 -47.50 -20.82 0.80
C PRO A 824 -47.07 -22.28 0.64
N LEU A 825 -47.44 -23.12 1.62
CA LEU A 825 -47.06 -24.54 1.62
C LEU A 825 -47.59 -25.25 0.36
N GLY A 826 -46.68 -25.89 -0.39
CA GLY A 826 -47.01 -26.63 -1.62
C GLY A 826 -46.95 -25.80 -2.92
N SER A 827 -46.57 -24.52 -2.85
CA SER A 827 -46.25 -23.73 -4.05
C SER A 827 -44.96 -24.21 -4.75
N SER A 828 -44.87 -24.02 -6.07
CA SER A 828 -43.75 -24.51 -6.90
C SER A 828 -42.45 -23.69 -6.77
N GLY A 829 -42.45 -22.58 -6.04
CA GLY A 829 -41.24 -21.83 -5.69
C GLY A 829 -40.54 -21.06 -6.82
N GLU A 830 -41.12 -21.04 -8.03
CA GLU A 830 -40.53 -20.35 -9.20
C GLU A 830 -40.91 -18.87 -9.32
N ASP A 831 -42.00 -18.43 -8.68
CA ASP A 831 -42.50 -17.05 -8.79
C ASP A 831 -42.48 -16.36 -7.42
N ASP A 832 -41.83 -15.19 -7.35
CA ASP A 832 -41.78 -14.38 -6.12
C ASP A 832 -43.13 -13.66 -5.97
N GLN A 833 -44.15 -14.41 -5.54
CA GLN A 833 -45.52 -13.89 -5.36
C GLN A 833 -45.59 -12.76 -4.32
N HIS A 834 -44.55 -12.59 -3.50
CA HIS A 834 -44.47 -11.57 -2.47
C HIS A 834 -43.64 -10.39 -2.97
N LYS A 835 -44.14 -9.17 -2.77
CA LYS A 835 -43.47 -7.92 -3.19
C LYS A 835 -42.16 -7.63 -2.44
N PHE A 836 -41.80 -8.41 -1.41
CA PHE A 836 -40.57 -8.27 -0.62
C PHE A 836 -40.10 -9.60 0.03
N PHE A 837 -38.81 -9.69 0.34
CA PHE A 837 -38.19 -10.77 1.13
C PHE A 837 -38.19 -10.49 2.62
N SER A 838 -37.85 -9.25 3.01
CA SER A 838 -37.88 -8.81 4.41
C SER A 838 -38.20 -7.33 4.55
N VAL A 839 -38.86 -6.97 5.64
CA VAL A 839 -39.05 -5.60 6.11
C VAL A 839 -38.61 -5.54 7.57
N SER A 840 -37.73 -4.63 7.93
CA SER A 840 -37.20 -4.53 9.29
C SER A 840 -37.11 -3.10 9.79
N THR A 841 -37.58 -2.87 11.02
CA THR A 841 -37.29 -1.66 11.79
C THR A 841 -35.89 -1.78 12.40
N LEU A 842 -34.97 -0.92 11.95
CA LEU A 842 -33.58 -0.94 12.39
C LEU A 842 -33.39 -0.19 13.71
N ARG A 843 -34.02 0.98 13.84
CA ARG A 843 -34.00 1.83 15.03
C ARG A 843 -35.10 2.90 14.98
N THR A 844 -35.38 3.51 16.12
CA THR A 844 -36.25 4.69 16.24
C THR A 844 -35.39 5.91 16.56
N ILE A 845 -35.50 6.95 15.73
CA ILE A 845 -34.89 8.26 15.97
C ILE A 845 -35.91 9.09 16.76
N PRO A 846 -35.56 9.60 17.96
CA PRO A 846 -36.48 10.38 18.76
C PRO A 846 -36.76 11.76 18.11
N PRO A 847 -37.87 12.42 18.48
CA PRO A 847 -38.13 13.81 18.09
C PRO A 847 -36.95 14.72 18.43
N GLY A 848 -36.65 15.68 17.55
CA GLY A 848 -35.58 16.64 17.75
C GLY A 848 -34.95 17.12 16.44
N LYS A 849 -33.64 16.90 16.29
CA LYS A 849 -32.79 17.47 15.23
C LYS A 849 -33.37 17.32 13.81
N HIS A 850 -34.01 16.19 13.51
CA HIS A 850 -34.45 15.83 12.15
C HIS A 850 -35.97 15.92 11.94
N SER A 851 -36.79 15.78 12.99
CA SER A 851 -38.25 15.80 12.89
C SER A 851 -38.91 16.06 14.25
N ASP A 852 -40.08 16.69 14.26
CA ASP A 852 -40.91 16.90 15.46
C ASP A 852 -41.62 15.61 15.93
N LYS A 853 -41.66 14.58 15.08
CA LYS A 853 -42.22 13.26 15.39
C LYS A 853 -41.11 12.22 15.46
N PRO A 854 -41.29 11.12 16.22
CA PRO A 854 -40.35 10.00 16.15
C PRO A 854 -40.30 9.47 14.71
N GLN A 855 -39.11 9.09 14.26
CA GLN A 855 -38.90 8.51 12.93
C GLN A 855 -38.38 7.09 13.07
N TYR A 856 -39.12 6.13 12.53
CA TYR A 856 -38.67 4.74 12.41
C TYR A 856 -37.80 4.60 11.18
N VAL A 857 -36.63 3.98 11.32
CA VAL A 857 -35.76 3.69 10.19
C VAL A 857 -36.00 2.26 9.71
N TYR A 858 -36.46 2.13 8.47
CA TYR A 858 -36.81 0.87 7.84
C TYR A 858 -35.76 0.42 6.83
N LYS A 859 -35.59 -0.89 6.72
CA LYS A 859 -34.86 -1.57 5.65
C LYS A 859 -35.73 -2.64 5.02
N ILE A 860 -35.87 -2.58 3.70
CA ILE A 860 -36.64 -3.54 2.91
C ILE A 860 -35.71 -4.19 1.89
N PHE A 861 -35.78 -5.52 1.82
CA PHE A 861 -35.19 -6.33 0.76
C PHE A 861 -36.29 -6.83 -0.15
N SER A 862 -36.16 -6.60 -1.46
CA SER A 862 -37.13 -7.02 -2.48
C SER A 862 -36.44 -7.43 -3.79
N SER A 863 -37.16 -8.21 -4.60
CA SER A 863 -36.73 -8.60 -5.95
C SER A 863 -36.87 -7.48 -6.97
N HIS A 864 -37.67 -6.46 -6.67
CA HIS A 864 -38.00 -5.34 -7.57
C HIS A 864 -38.02 -4.02 -6.81
N ARG A 865 -37.97 -2.89 -7.54
CA ARG A 865 -38.12 -1.55 -6.96
C ARG A 865 -39.51 -1.39 -6.34
N LEU A 866 -39.59 -0.84 -5.13
CA LEU A 866 -40.86 -0.63 -4.43
C LEU A 866 -41.63 0.55 -5.02
N THR A 867 -42.95 0.40 -5.14
CA THR A 867 -43.84 1.47 -5.57
C THR A 867 -44.38 2.26 -4.37
N ALA A 868 -44.73 3.51 -4.60
CA ALA A 868 -45.36 4.39 -3.62
C ALA A 868 -46.73 3.84 -3.17
N SER A 869 -47.49 3.22 -4.09
CA SER A 869 -48.73 2.51 -3.78
C SER A 869 -48.50 1.37 -2.78
N PHE A 870 -47.49 0.54 -3.01
CA PHE A 870 -47.14 -0.55 -2.11
C PHE A 870 -46.70 -0.05 -0.74
N LEU A 871 -45.87 0.99 -0.68
CA LEU A 871 -45.46 1.59 0.60
C LEU A 871 -46.64 2.20 1.36
N ALA A 872 -47.57 2.85 0.66
CA ALA A 872 -48.78 3.40 1.27
C ALA A 872 -49.68 2.31 1.85
N GLU A 873 -49.84 1.17 1.16
CA GLU A 873 -50.55 -0.01 1.67
C GLU A 873 -49.84 -0.60 2.89
N LEU A 874 -48.52 -0.82 2.80
CA LEU A 874 -47.71 -1.48 3.82
C LEU A 874 -47.67 -0.70 5.15
N TYR A 875 -47.68 0.63 5.10
CA TYR A 875 -47.61 1.52 6.28
C TYR A 875 -48.91 2.27 6.59
N GLY A 876 -49.95 2.07 5.77
CA GLY A 876 -51.27 2.68 6.00
C GLY A 876 -51.26 4.21 5.94
N PHE A 877 -50.54 4.82 4.99
CA PHE A 877 -50.44 6.28 4.89
C PHE A 877 -51.82 6.93 4.65
N PRO A 878 -52.36 7.71 5.62
CA PRO A 878 -53.67 8.30 5.48
C PRO A 878 -53.59 9.37 4.39
N PHE A 879 -54.54 9.37 3.45
CA PHE A 879 -54.65 10.34 2.34
C PHE A 879 -53.70 10.16 1.13
N TYR A 880 -52.97 9.06 1.02
CA TYR A 880 -52.35 8.68 -0.27
C TYR A 880 -53.44 8.16 -1.22
N GLN A 881 -53.77 8.92 -2.28
CA GLN A 881 -54.70 8.49 -3.32
C GLN A 881 -53.91 8.02 -4.55
N PRO A 882 -53.85 6.71 -4.84
CA PRO A 882 -53.27 6.24 -6.07
C PRO A 882 -54.16 6.64 -7.26
N GLY A 883 -53.70 7.57 -8.10
CA GLY A 883 -54.12 7.64 -9.49
C GLY A 883 -53.43 6.56 -10.34
N GLU A 884 -53.98 6.19 -11.49
CA GLU A 884 -53.39 5.18 -12.41
C GLU A 884 -51.92 5.48 -12.74
N ALA A 885 -51.55 6.75 -12.90
CA ALA A 885 -50.16 7.17 -13.15
C ALA A 885 -49.24 7.10 -11.91
N SER A 886 -49.79 7.09 -10.69
CA SER A 886 -49.03 7.01 -9.44
C SER A 886 -48.88 5.60 -8.88
N ALA A 887 -49.62 4.63 -9.42
CA ALA A 887 -49.56 3.23 -8.98
C ALA A 887 -48.18 2.60 -9.23
N GLU A 888 -47.47 3.04 -10.28
CA GLU A 888 -46.10 2.62 -10.62
C GLU A 888 -45.03 3.63 -10.16
N ALA A 889 -45.41 4.74 -9.54
CA ALA A 889 -44.45 5.75 -9.09
C ALA A 889 -43.58 5.21 -7.95
N GLY A 890 -42.32 5.64 -7.88
CA GLY A 890 -41.37 5.21 -6.86
C GLY A 890 -41.53 5.96 -5.54
N ILE A 891 -40.70 5.60 -4.55
CA ILE A 891 -40.65 6.22 -3.22
C ILE A 891 -40.46 7.75 -3.25
N ASP A 892 -39.83 8.27 -4.29
CA ASP A 892 -39.59 9.69 -4.55
C ASP A 892 -40.89 10.50 -4.75
N SER A 893 -41.99 9.83 -5.11
CA SER A 893 -43.31 10.44 -5.24
C SER A 893 -44.10 10.53 -3.93
N VAL A 894 -43.62 9.88 -2.87
CA VAL A 894 -44.27 9.89 -1.55
C VAL A 894 -43.94 11.21 -0.83
N GLY A 895 -44.96 11.88 -0.30
CA GLY A 895 -44.80 13.14 0.43
C GLY A 895 -43.87 13.02 1.64
N LYS A 896 -43.10 14.08 1.92
CA LYS A 896 -42.12 14.11 3.03
C LYS A 896 -42.74 13.94 4.41
N GLU A 897 -44.03 14.20 4.54
CA GLU A 897 -44.82 13.98 5.73
C GLU A 897 -45.03 12.48 6.05
N TYR A 898 -44.89 11.60 5.05
CA TYR A 898 -44.97 10.14 5.21
C TYR A 898 -43.58 9.50 5.18
N ILE A 899 -42.70 9.95 4.28
CA ILE A 899 -41.32 9.47 4.17
C ILE A 899 -40.36 10.65 4.20
N SER A 900 -39.71 10.87 5.34
CA SER A 900 -38.90 12.08 5.54
C SER A 900 -37.49 11.99 4.94
N TRP A 901 -36.99 10.77 4.73
CA TRP A 901 -35.72 10.47 4.05
C TRP A 901 -35.76 9.06 3.48
N TYR A 902 -35.07 8.83 2.36
CA TYR A 902 -34.90 7.50 1.78
C TYR A 902 -33.58 7.36 1.01
N TYR A 903 -33.18 6.11 0.79
CA TYR A 903 -32.05 5.70 -0.02
C TYR A 903 -32.36 4.35 -0.68
N GLU A 904 -32.20 4.27 -2.01
CA GLU A 904 -32.42 3.05 -2.80
C GLU A 904 -31.09 2.55 -3.39
N LYS A 905 -30.84 1.24 -3.29
CA LYS A 905 -29.67 0.58 -3.91
C LYS A 905 -30.08 -0.74 -4.55
N VAL A 906 -29.53 -1.00 -5.74
CA VAL A 906 -29.57 -2.33 -6.35
C VAL A 906 -28.19 -2.99 -6.20
N TRP A 907 -28.18 -4.23 -5.74
CA TRP A 907 -26.98 -5.06 -5.63
C TRP A 907 -27.05 -6.25 -6.57
N HIS A 908 -25.94 -6.56 -7.22
CA HIS A 908 -25.62 -7.94 -7.55
C HIS A 908 -25.08 -8.59 -6.28
N SER A 909 -26.00 -9.07 -5.45
CA SER A 909 -25.73 -9.35 -4.04
C SER A 909 -24.95 -10.64 -3.85
N TYR A 910 -25.43 -11.73 -4.43
CA TYR A 910 -24.84 -13.07 -4.35
C TYR A 910 -25.10 -13.83 -5.67
N PRO A 911 -24.29 -14.82 -6.03
CA PRO A 911 -24.65 -15.79 -7.06
C PRO A 911 -25.95 -16.52 -6.73
N TYR A 912 -26.63 -17.05 -7.75
CA TYR A 912 -27.61 -18.11 -7.52
C TYR A 912 -26.86 -19.39 -7.11
N GLU A 913 -27.01 -19.78 -5.84
CA GLU A 913 -26.26 -20.88 -5.21
C GLU A 913 -26.96 -22.21 -5.48
N ILE A 914 -27.02 -22.60 -6.76
CA ILE A 914 -27.65 -23.86 -7.17
C ILE A 914 -26.75 -25.08 -6.86
N PRO A 915 -27.30 -26.30 -6.76
CA PRO A 915 -26.49 -27.50 -6.58
C PRO A 915 -25.40 -27.65 -7.65
N ARG A 916 -24.14 -27.70 -7.23
CA ARG A 916 -22.98 -27.92 -8.10
C ARG A 916 -21.84 -28.61 -7.39
N THR A 917 -20.92 -29.16 -8.18
CA THR A 917 -19.76 -29.94 -7.74
C THR A 917 -18.43 -29.42 -8.28
N THR A 918 -18.47 -28.34 -9.06
CA THR A 918 -17.32 -27.73 -9.72
C THR A 918 -17.30 -26.22 -9.51
N PHE A 919 -16.11 -25.65 -9.32
CA PHE A 919 -15.83 -24.25 -9.04
C PHE A 919 -14.75 -23.72 -10.00
N ALA A 920 -14.58 -22.40 -10.06
CA ALA A 920 -13.53 -21.79 -10.87
C ALA A 920 -12.14 -22.10 -10.30
N ASP A 921 -11.15 -22.18 -11.18
CA ASP A 921 -9.75 -22.36 -10.78
C ASP A 921 -9.27 -21.16 -9.95
N ILE A 922 -8.51 -21.45 -8.89
CA ILE A 922 -7.90 -20.43 -8.01
C ILE A 922 -6.75 -19.72 -8.72
N LYS A 923 -6.09 -20.38 -9.68
CA LYS A 923 -5.04 -19.81 -10.52
C LYS A 923 -5.45 -19.87 -11.99
N LEU A 924 -5.44 -18.73 -12.67
CA LEU A 924 -5.93 -18.57 -14.05
C LEU A 924 -4.81 -18.72 -15.10
N THR A 925 -3.58 -18.98 -14.65
CA THR A 925 -2.39 -19.21 -15.49
C THR A 925 -1.96 -20.67 -15.42
N ASN A 926 -1.41 -21.20 -16.52
CA ASN A 926 -1.15 -22.64 -16.68
C ASN A 926 -0.13 -23.26 -15.71
N ASP A 927 0.78 -22.46 -15.14
CA ASP A 927 1.76 -22.96 -14.19
C ASP A 927 1.16 -22.96 -12.78
N ALA A 928 0.60 -24.09 -12.34
CA ALA A 928 0.03 -24.23 -11.01
C ALA A 928 1.08 -24.29 -9.88
N SER A 929 2.37 -24.44 -10.21
CA SER A 929 3.48 -24.55 -9.25
C SER A 929 4.09 -23.19 -8.88
N SER A 930 4.17 -22.25 -9.83
CA SER A 930 4.81 -20.95 -9.61
C SER A 930 4.02 -20.06 -8.62
N PRO A 931 4.67 -19.21 -7.80
CA PRO A 931 3.97 -18.14 -7.08
C PRO A 931 3.49 -17.02 -8.03
N SER A 932 4.21 -16.80 -9.13
CA SER A 932 3.94 -15.79 -10.16
C SER A 932 2.75 -16.19 -11.02
N GLY A 933 1.95 -15.20 -11.47
CA GLY A 933 0.77 -15.45 -12.30
C GLY A 933 -0.47 -14.69 -11.86
N ILE A 934 -1.63 -15.15 -12.33
CA ILE A 934 -2.93 -14.52 -12.05
C ILE A 934 -3.73 -15.45 -11.13
N TRP A 935 -4.02 -14.98 -9.93
CA TRP A 935 -4.84 -15.66 -8.92
C TRP A 935 -6.25 -15.09 -8.90
N TYR A 936 -7.25 -15.91 -8.63
CA TYR A 936 -8.66 -15.54 -8.62
C TYR A 936 -9.35 -15.98 -7.34
N THR A 937 -9.98 -15.04 -6.63
CA THR A 937 -10.58 -15.34 -5.32
C THR A 937 -12.10 -15.49 -5.38
N SER A 938 -12.80 -14.87 -6.33
CA SER A 938 -14.27 -14.88 -6.36
C SER A 938 -14.87 -16.21 -6.82
N GLY A 939 -14.05 -17.20 -7.21
CA GLY A 939 -14.52 -18.56 -7.47
C GLY A 939 -15.22 -19.22 -6.26
N ILE A 940 -14.85 -18.81 -5.04
CA ILE A 940 -15.47 -19.30 -3.80
C ILE A 940 -16.91 -18.82 -3.62
N GLU A 941 -17.36 -17.79 -4.34
CA GLU A 941 -18.69 -17.25 -4.13
C GLU A 941 -19.76 -18.28 -4.48
N SER A 942 -19.58 -19.06 -5.56
CA SER A 942 -20.50 -20.15 -5.94
C SER A 942 -20.48 -21.39 -5.02
N PHE A 943 -19.67 -21.34 -3.96
CA PHE A 943 -19.63 -22.34 -2.90
C PHE A 943 -20.42 -21.84 -1.69
N ILE A 944 -20.03 -20.68 -1.16
CA ILE A 944 -20.72 -19.91 -0.12
C ILE A 944 -20.34 -18.45 -0.32
N SER A 945 -21.30 -17.55 -0.56
CA SER A 945 -21.02 -16.11 -0.78
C SER A 945 -21.22 -15.28 0.50
N THR A 946 -20.16 -15.14 1.30
CA THR A 946 -20.14 -14.32 2.52
C THR A 946 -18.90 -13.44 2.61
N MET A 947 -18.91 -12.48 3.55
CA MET A 947 -17.70 -11.73 3.95
C MET A 947 -16.58 -12.67 4.38
N GLU A 948 -16.89 -13.69 5.18
CA GLU A 948 -15.91 -14.62 5.76
C GLU A 948 -15.29 -15.50 4.68
N THR A 949 -16.09 -16.12 3.81
CA THR A 949 -15.58 -17.01 2.76
C THR A 949 -14.78 -16.26 1.71
N SER A 950 -15.20 -15.04 1.35
CA SER A 950 -14.39 -14.14 0.53
C SER A 950 -13.03 -13.86 1.18
N ALA A 951 -13.02 -13.54 2.48
CA ALA A 951 -11.80 -13.30 3.23
C ALA A 951 -10.93 -14.57 3.37
N LEU A 952 -11.54 -15.75 3.53
CA LEU A 952 -10.85 -17.05 3.53
C LEU A 952 -10.14 -17.29 2.22
N MET A 953 -10.77 -17.04 1.08
CA MET A 953 -10.10 -17.23 -0.20
C MET A 953 -8.95 -16.24 -0.39
N GLY A 954 -9.09 -14.98 0.05
CA GLY A 954 -7.99 -14.03 0.10
C GLY A 954 -6.80 -14.54 0.95
N ARG A 955 -7.09 -15.07 2.14
CA ARG A 955 -6.11 -15.72 3.02
C ARG A 955 -5.47 -16.94 2.36
N ASN A 956 -6.26 -17.79 1.70
CA ASN A 956 -5.79 -18.99 1.02
C ASN A 956 -4.80 -18.67 -0.11
N VAL A 957 -5.16 -17.74 -1.00
CA VAL A 957 -4.29 -17.26 -2.08
C VAL A 957 -3.00 -16.66 -1.53
N ALA A 958 -3.08 -15.84 -0.49
CA ALA A 958 -1.90 -15.27 0.16
C ALA A 958 -0.95 -16.35 0.69
N LYS A 959 -1.47 -17.41 1.32
CA LYS A 959 -0.67 -18.53 1.81
C LYS A 959 -0.01 -19.31 0.67
N LEU A 960 -0.75 -19.59 -0.41
CA LEU A 960 -0.22 -20.28 -1.60
C LEU A 960 0.92 -19.50 -2.27
N ILE A 961 0.77 -18.18 -2.40
CA ILE A 961 1.84 -17.31 -2.93
C ILE A 961 3.08 -17.39 -2.03
N VAL A 962 2.89 -17.24 -0.72
CA VAL A 962 4.00 -17.31 0.26
C VAL A 962 4.69 -18.66 0.25
N GLU A 963 3.94 -19.77 0.24
CA GLU A 963 4.52 -21.11 0.15
C GLU A 963 5.29 -21.32 -1.17
N GLY A 964 4.79 -20.79 -2.29
CA GLY A 964 5.53 -20.79 -3.55
C GLY A 964 6.86 -20.06 -3.43
N LEU A 965 6.87 -18.89 -2.76
CA LEU A 965 8.09 -18.10 -2.53
C LEU A 965 9.09 -18.77 -1.57
N GLN A 966 8.63 -19.38 -0.46
CA GLN A 966 9.51 -20.06 0.52
C GLN A 966 10.27 -21.24 -0.08
N ASN A 967 9.60 -21.90 -1.00
CA ASN A 967 10.12 -23.04 -1.69
C ASN A 967 11.27 -22.60 -2.62
N GLY A 968 11.35 -21.34 -3.09
CA GLY A 968 12.44 -20.91 -3.97
C GLY A 968 12.40 -21.64 -5.32
N TYR A 969 11.20 -22.03 -5.71
CA TYR A 969 10.92 -22.98 -6.77
C TYR A 969 9.88 -22.36 -7.68
#